data_AF-A0A7X0XFJ3-F1
#
_entry.id   AF-A0A7X0XFJ3-F1
#
_cell.length_a   1.000
_cell.length_b   1.000
_cell.length_c   1.000
_cell.angle_alpha   90.00
_cell.angle_beta   90.00
_cell.angle_gamma   90.00
#
_symmetry.space_group_name_H-M   'P 1'
#
loop_
_entity.id
_entity.type
_entity.pdbx_description
1 polymer ?
#
loop_
_entity_poly.entity_id
_entity_poly.type
_entity_poly.pdbx_seq_one_letter_code
_entity_poly.pdbx_strand_id
1 'polypeptide(L)'
;MKAVTKMIANREKNIIQFLMKTGQTSVGNIANHLGLSEKTVSNSLKEIDQFLQSFDMTVVRKPKIGVYMEGDSNALAQVTRFLDNQVSTIPSTKEERVIYIFSTLLKADDYITIHQLAEALYISRGTIEKDMLEVAKLLEKEGVTLYKKPSKGMKLLISEREKRALTSKFINNFWGNNWYLKQEGEKVLQAFDTIQADVTGIFPEEGLKEIIAIVQEFSEKHDFAFTDYAFQSIVIHLAIAVERIRKEEYVENIGIDPMKDVFESQQQNTEILVNMLEQRLSIKIPTFEVGYIQLHLTAAYNQRHDELLVNERTTEDHVATFVSTCLAETNYDQELLEGLTTHMKSAINRLKLGMHFKNPYLSKIKQNFPQAFEQALYFKANFEKEYEVQVNEDETAYIALHFEAYNERSRSFPDQIRVILVCSTGLGSSILLAARIKKYFPMITIEKILSVQALMETEVDVDLVISTIYLELEDIPSIVVSPMMSKADLQQVERQMEQTRRRKKKYGQAFLDLIQPKTIFAKLDITTMEDAISEIGNKLITEGIAKPGIVESALRREALSFTSFDEMATPHAEPALITESRIVIATLAKPVKWGTVDVDKIFFIALTEQNGLDLDAVYEQFYKYIDNKKWMEKLAQLQSAAEIYEHLLKDGM
;
A
#
# COMPACT_ATOMS: atom_id res chain seq x y z
N MET A 1 -47.70 10.87 -27.97
CA MET A 1 -47.10 11.20 -26.66
C MET A 1 -46.68 12.66 -26.70
N LYS A 2 -47.13 13.45 -25.71
CA LYS A 2 -46.93 14.90 -25.69
C LYS A 2 -45.44 15.23 -25.70
N ALA A 3 -45.03 15.97 -26.73
CA ALA A 3 -43.74 16.62 -26.84
C ALA A 3 -43.62 17.74 -25.78
N VAL A 4 -42.36 18.05 -25.45
CA VAL A 4 -41.86 18.99 -24.43
C VAL A 4 -41.64 18.35 -23.06
N THR A 5 -40.66 17.44 -22.95
CA THR A 5 -40.01 17.16 -21.67
C THR A 5 -39.11 18.34 -21.36
N LYS A 6 -39.53 19.17 -20.39
CA LYS A 6 -38.77 20.32 -19.91
C LYS A 6 -37.39 19.84 -19.45
N MET A 7 -36.31 20.47 -19.93
CA MET A 7 -34.95 20.19 -19.48
C MET A 7 -34.89 20.44 -17.96
N ILE A 8 -34.52 19.44 -17.18
CA ILE A 8 -34.40 19.55 -15.73
C ILE A 8 -32.95 19.88 -15.37
N ALA A 9 -32.74 20.84 -14.47
CA ALA A 9 -31.40 21.24 -14.05
C ALA A 9 -30.75 20.15 -13.17
N ASN A 10 -29.42 20.08 -13.18
CA ASN A 10 -28.67 19.00 -12.53
C ASN A 10 -28.88 18.93 -11.02
N ARG A 11 -29.11 20.08 -10.37
CA ARG A 11 -29.46 20.13 -8.95
C ARG A 11 -30.75 19.35 -8.66
N GLU A 12 -31.77 19.58 -9.48
CA GLU A 12 -33.06 18.91 -9.39
C GLU A 12 -32.92 17.40 -9.69
N LYS A 13 -32.07 17.00 -10.65
CA LYS A 13 -31.73 15.59 -10.91
C LYS A 13 -31.11 14.90 -9.69
N ASN A 14 -30.13 15.55 -9.04
CA ASN A 14 -29.45 14.97 -7.87
C ASN A 14 -30.41 14.76 -6.70
N ILE A 15 -31.37 15.68 -6.51
CA ILE A 15 -32.44 15.51 -5.51
C ILE A 15 -33.34 14.33 -5.87
N ILE A 16 -33.69 14.13 -7.15
CA ILE A 16 -34.47 12.96 -7.60
C ILE A 16 -33.70 11.67 -7.32
N GLN A 17 -32.44 11.56 -7.74
CA GLN A 17 -31.60 10.37 -7.52
C GLN A 17 -31.44 10.05 -6.03
N PHE A 18 -31.22 11.08 -5.20
CA PHE A 18 -31.16 10.91 -3.76
C PHE A 18 -32.47 10.35 -3.19
N LEU A 19 -33.62 10.88 -3.62
CA LEU A 19 -34.94 10.39 -3.21
C LEU A 19 -35.21 8.96 -3.71
N MET A 20 -34.72 8.58 -4.89
CA MET A 20 -34.85 7.20 -5.40
C MET A 20 -34.06 6.22 -4.53
N LYS A 21 -32.86 6.60 -4.09
CA LYS A 21 -31.97 5.75 -3.28
C LYS A 21 -32.40 5.67 -1.82
N THR A 22 -32.81 6.79 -1.23
CA THR A 22 -33.14 6.88 0.20
C THR A 22 -34.61 6.66 0.50
N GLY A 23 -35.48 6.76 -0.52
CA GLY A 23 -36.93 6.70 -0.35
C GLY A 23 -37.44 7.92 0.42
N GLN A 24 -38.02 7.67 1.59
CA GLN A 24 -38.62 8.71 2.43
C GLN A 24 -37.58 9.40 3.32
N THR A 25 -37.46 10.71 3.22
CA THR A 25 -36.44 11.51 3.92
C THR A 25 -36.96 12.90 4.32
N SER A 26 -36.12 13.81 4.85
CA SER A 26 -36.49 15.18 5.21
C SER A 26 -35.84 16.22 4.28
N VAL A 27 -36.42 17.42 4.18
CA VAL A 27 -35.80 18.54 3.45
C VAL A 27 -34.40 18.86 4.00
N GLY A 28 -34.24 18.82 5.33
CA GLY A 28 -32.95 19.03 5.99
C GLY A 28 -31.91 17.97 5.62
N ASN A 29 -32.32 16.69 5.51
CA ASN A 29 -31.40 15.62 5.10
C ASN A 29 -30.97 15.76 3.64
N ILE A 30 -31.89 16.13 2.73
CA ILE A 30 -31.56 16.43 1.34
C ILE A 30 -30.60 17.62 1.27
N ALA A 31 -30.86 18.66 2.05
CA ALA A 31 -30.03 19.86 2.13
C ALA A 31 -28.62 19.56 2.63
N ASN A 32 -28.50 18.80 3.73
CA ASN A 32 -27.21 18.39 4.29
C ASN A 32 -26.43 17.48 3.34
N HIS A 33 -27.10 16.51 2.69
CA HIS A 33 -26.44 15.59 1.78
C HIS A 33 -25.89 16.28 0.53
N LEU A 34 -26.61 17.28 0.01
CA LEU A 34 -26.25 17.97 -1.22
C LEU A 34 -25.55 19.32 -0.99
N GLY A 35 -25.28 19.69 0.26
CA GLY A 35 -24.64 20.98 0.62
C GLY A 35 -25.48 22.21 0.22
N LEU A 36 -26.81 22.08 0.22
CA LEU A 36 -27.74 23.14 -0.18
C LEU A 36 -28.45 23.75 1.03
N SER A 37 -29.04 24.94 0.89
CA SER A 37 -29.96 25.46 1.91
C SER A 37 -31.33 24.77 1.83
N GLU A 38 -32.02 24.59 2.96
CA GLU A 38 -33.37 24.03 2.97
C GLU A 38 -34.36 24.83 2.10
N LYS A 39 -34.14 26.15 1.97
CA LYS A 39 -34.91 27.03 1.08
C LYS A 39 -34.67 26.69 -0.40
N THR A 40 -33.41 26.42 -0.77
CA THR A 40 -33.04 26.00 -2.14
C THR A 40 -33.67 24.65 -2.47
N VAL A 41 -33.50 23.65 -1.59
CA VAL A 41 -34.15 22.33 -1.74
C VAL A 41 -35.66 22.48 -1.84
N SER A 42 -36.24 23.39 -1.04
CA SER A 42 -37.67 23.61 -1.04
C SER A 42 -38.23 24.11 -2.37
N ASN A 43 -37.46 24.96 -3.05
CA ASN A 43 -37.76 25.47 -4.39
C ASN A 43 -37.52 24.40 -5.47
N SER A 44 -36.38 23.70 -5.42
CA SER A 44 -36.07 22.61 -6.35
C SER A 44 -37.14 21.52 -6.35
N LEU A 45 -37.65 21.13 -5.19
CA LEU A 45 -38.73 20.14 -5.09
C LEU A 45 -40.04 20.58 -5.77
N LYS A 46 -40.29 21.89 -5.96
CA LYS A 46 -41.44 22.37 -6.77
C LYS A 46 -41.19 22.16 -8.27
N GLU A 47 -39.96 22.40 -8.71
CA GLU A 47 -39.55 22.21 -10.10
C GLU A 47 -39.49 20.71 -10.45
N ILE A 48 -39.01 19.90 -9.51
CA ILE A 48 -39.01 18.43 -9.60
C ILE A 48 -40.42 17.89 -9.69
N ASP A 49 -41.35 18.37 -8.86
CA ASP A 49 -42.74 17.89 -8.92
C ASP A 49 -43.38 18.19 -10.29
N GLN A 50 -43.16 19.39 -10.85
CA GLN A 50 -43.61 19.73 -12.20
C GLN A 50 -42.98 18.83 -13.28
N PHE A 51 -41.71 18.47 -13.12
CA PHE A 51 -41.02 17.56 -14.03
C PHE A 51 -41.56 16.12 -13.93
N LEU A 52 -41.71 15.60 -12.71
CA LEU A 52 -42.19 14.24 -12.45
C LEU A 52 -43.63 14.02 -12.91
N GLN A 53 -44.47 15.07 -12.90
CA GLN A 53 -45.83 14.99 -13.44
C GLN A 53 -45.86 14.62 -14.94
N SER A 54 -44.78 14.85 -15.68
CA SER A 54 -44.68 14.41 -17.09
C SER A 54 -44.44 12.91 -17.27
N PHE A 55 -44.14 12.21 -16.18
CA PHE A 55 -43.93 10.76 -16.10
C PHE A 55 -44.97 10.08 -15.22
N ASP A 56 -46.11 10.72 -14.95
CA ASP A 56 -47.15 10.23 -14.02
C ASP A 56 -46.63 9.95 -12.59
N MET A 57 -45.65 10.76 -12.13
CA MET A 57 -45.11 10.74 -10.77
C MET A 57 -45.30 12.09 -10.06
N THR A 58 -45.24 12.10 -8.73
CA THR A 58 -45.28 13.34 -7.93
C THR A 58 -44.33 13.27 -6.73
N VAL A 59 -43.91 14.45 -6.25
CA VAL A 59 -43.20 14.59 -4.97
C VAL A 59 -44.23 14.84 -3.87
N VAL A 60 -44.34 13.90 -2.93
CA VAL A 60 -45.20 14.05 -1.76
C VAL A 60 -44.42 14.69 -0.61
N ARG A 61 -45.05 15.68 0.02
CA ARG A 61 -44.50 16.44 1.16
C ARG A 61 -45.50 16.44 2.29
N LYS A 62 -45.21 15.72 3.38
CA LYS A 62 -46.12 15.60 4.53
C LYS A 62 -45.42 16.00 5.83
N PRO A 63 -46.01 16.89 6.65
CA PRO A 63 -45.47 17.22 7.97
C PRO A 63 -45.24 15.95 8.80
N LYS A 64 -44.10 15.86 9.50
CA LYS A 64 -43.67 14.72 10.34
C LYS A 64 -43.42 13.38 9.62
N ILE A 65 -43.77 13.27 8.34
CA ILE A 65 -43.55 12.09 7.49
C ILE A 65 -42.34 12.34 6.59
N GLY A 66 -42.21 13.54 6.03
CA GLY A 66 -41.06 13.93 5.21
C GLY A 66 -41.41 14.12 3.73
N VAL A 67 -40.43 13.85 2.87
CA VAL A 67 -40.44 14.01 1.42
C VAL A 67 -40.13 12.67 0.77
N TYR A 68 -40.94 12.25 -0.20
CA TYR A 68 -40.76 11.03 -0.99
C TYR A 68 -41.42 11.17 -2.37
N MET A 69 -41.14 10.26 -3.29
CA MET A 69 -41.79 10.21 -4.61
C MET A 69 -42.87 9.14 -4.65
N GLU A 70 -43.97 9.43 -5.33
CA GLU A 70 -45.10 8.52 -5.52
C GLU A 70 -45.36 8.34 -7.02
N GLY A 71 -45.52 7.09 -7.46
CA GLY A 71 -45.70 6.69 -8.85
C GLY A 71 -45.64 5.16 -8.98
N ASP A 72 -46.06 4.61 -10.12
CA ASP A 72 -45.97 3.18 -10.38
C ASP A 72 -44.54 2.76 -10.81
N SER A 73 -44.31 1.45 -10.89
CA SER A 73 -43.00 0.90 -11.23
C SER A 73 -42.56 1.21 -12.68
N ASN A 74 -43.51 1.43 -13.59
CA ASN A 74 -43.22 1.77 -14.98
C ASN A 74 -42.81 3.25 -15.10
N ALA A 75 -43.52 4.13 -14.41
CA ALA A 75 -43.21 5.55 -14.26
C ALA A 75 -41.81 5.75 -13.66
N LEU A 76 -41.49 5.02 -12.58
CA LEU A 76 -40.16 5.04 -11.97
C LEU A 76 -39.07 4.58 -12.95
N ALA A 77 -39.32 3.51 -13.71
CA ALA A 77 -38.38 3.02 -14.73
C ALA A 77 -38.17 4.03 -15.87
N GLN A 78 -39.20 4.80 -16.26
CA GLN A 78 -39.09 5.85 -17.28
C GLN A 78 -38.28 7.05 -16.78
N VAL A 79 -38.49 7.49 -15.54
CA VAL A 79 -37.67 8.53 -14.91
C VAL A 79 -36.21 8.08 -14.78
N THR A 80 -35.99 6.83 -14.34
CA THR A 80 -34.65 6.25 -14.24
C THR A 80 -33.94 6.26 -15.59
N ARG A 81 -34.57 5.72 -16.64
CA ARG A 81 -34.02 5.74 -18.01
C ARG A 81 -33.77 7.15 -18.54
N PHE A 82 -34.64 8.10 -18.23
CA PHE A 82 -34.46 9.49 -18.65
C PHE A 82 -33.24 10.14 -17.96
N LEU A 83 -33.03 9.86 -16.67
CA LEU A 83 -31.88 10.35 -15.92
C LEU A 83 -30.58 9.64 -16.35
N ASP A 84 -30.63 8.33 -16.60
CA ASP A 84 -29.47 7.54 -17.05
C ASP A 84 -29.02 7.94 -18.47
N ASN A 85 -29.97 8.21 -19.37
CA ASN A 85 -29.67 8.73 -20.71
C ASN A 85 -29.20 10.20 -20.70
N GLN A 86 -29.25 10.86 -19.54
CA GLN A 86 -28.64 12.15 -19.29
C GLN A 86 -27.60 12.03 -18.17
N VAL A 87 -26.58 11.21 -18.38
CA VAL A 87 -25.35 11.21 -17.58
C VAL A 87 -24.98 12.66 -17.27
N SER A 88 -25.12 13.06 -16.01
CA SER A 88 -24.76 14.41 -15.61
C SER A 88 -23.24 14.51 -15.67
N THR A 89 -22.72 15.16 -16.70
CA THR A 89 -21.28 15.41 -16.94
C THR A 89 -20.68 16.45 -15.99
N ILE A 90 -21.44 16.90 -14.99
CA ILE A 90 -21.03 17.98 -14.08
C ILE A 90 -20.85 17.42 -12.67
N PRO A 91 -19.62 17.47 -12.13
CA PRO A 91 -19.28 17.03 -10.79
C PRO A 91 -20.19 17.60 -9.70
N SER A 92 -20.61 16.75 -8.77
CA SER A 92 -21.59 17.08 -7.73
C SER A 92 -21.01 17.08 -6.32
N THR A 93 -20.09 16.16 -6.03
CA THR A 93 -19.39 16.09 -4.74
C THR A 93 -18.11 16.94 -4.75
N LYS A 94 -17.50 17.13 -3.58
CA LYS A 94 -16.25 17.88 -3.48
C LYS A 94 -15.12 17.12 -4.18
N GLU A 95 -15.07 15.82 -3.96
CA GLU A 95 -14.09 14.90 -4.52
C GLU A 95 -14.17 14.89 -6.05
N GLU A 96 -15.38 14.77 -6.59
CA GLU A 96 -15.65 14.84 -8.05
C GLU A 96 -15.19 16.19 -8.64
N ARG A 97 -15.46 17.31 -7.95
CA ARG A 97 -15.04 18.65 -8.41
C ARG A 97 -13.52 18.80 -8.41
N VAL A 98 -12.84 18.30 -7.38
CA VAL A 98 -11.37 18.31 -7.30
C VAL A 98 -10.76 17.51 -8.47
N ILE A 99 -11.31 16.33 -8.76
CA ILE A 99 -10.89 15.49 -9.90
C ILE A 99 -11.10 16.24 -11.22
N TYR A 100 -12.28 16.84 -11.42
CA TYR A 100 -12.58 17.62 -12.62
C TYR A 100 -11.58 18.75 -12.82
N ILE A 101 -11.38 19.60 -11.80
CA ILE A 101 -10.48 20.75 -11.86
C ILE A 101 -9.05 20.31 -12.18
N PHE A 102 -8.57 19.25 -11.51
CA PHE A 102 -7.25 18.68 -11.78
C PHE A 102 -7.13 18.22 -13.23
N SER A 103 -8.16 17.50 -13.74
CA SER A 103 -8.20 17.06 -15.13
C SER A 103 -8.23 18.23 -16.13
N THR A 104 -8.92 19.32 -15.81
CA THR A 104 -8.98 20.51 -16.66
C THR A 104 -7.61 21.17 -16.74
N LEU A 105 -6.89 21.27 -15.62
CA LEU A 105 -5.53 21.82 -15.56
C LEU A 105 -4.52 20.99 -16.36
N LEU A 106 -4.62 19.66 -16.31
CA LEU A 106 -3.77 18.77 -17.11
C LEU A 106 -3.91 19.00 -18.62
N LYS A 107 -5.13 19.28 -19.08
CA LYS A 107 -5.45 19.51 -20.50
C LYS A 107 -5.24 20.95 -20.95
N ALA A 108 -4.93 21.85 -20.03
CA ALA A 108 -4.91 23.28 -20.31
C ALA A 108 -3.66 23.68 -21.08
N ASP A 109 -3.87 24.15 -22.32
CA ASP A 109 -2.80 24.70 -23.14
C ASP A 109 -2.56 26.19 -22.84
N ASP A 110 -3.50 26.84 -22.15
CA ASP A 110 -3.41 28.22 -21.71
C ASP A 110 -3.97 28.40 -20.28
N TYR A 111 -3.93 29.63 -19.75
CA TYR A 111 -4.41 29.92 -18.41
C TYR A 111 -5.92 29.65 -18.26
N ILE A 112 -6.27 29.00 -17.15
CA ILE A 112 -7.65 28.80 -16.70
C ILE A 112 -7.93 29.73 -15.52
N THR A 113 -9.09 30.39 -15.54
CA THR A 113 -9.54 31.26 -14.45
C THR A 113 -10.51 30.52 -13.52
N ILE A 114 -10.54 30.93 -12.25
CA ILE A 114 -11.56 30.48 -11.29
C ILE A 114 -12.98 30.77 -11.82
N HIS A 115 -13.15 31.85 -12.59
CA HIS A 115 -14.44 32.19 -13.20
C HIS A 115 -14.88 31.13 -14.21
N GLN A 116 -13.99 30.72 -15.12
CA GLN A 116 -14.28 29.67 -16.10
C GLN A 116 -14.65 28.35 -15.43
N LEU A 117 -13.93 27.96 -14.37
CA LEU A 117 -14.25 26.74 -13.61
C LEU A 117 -15.60 26.84 -12.89
N ALA A 118 -15.89 28.00 -12.28
CA ALA A 118 -17.16 28.26 -11.59
C ALA A 118 -18.35 28.20 -12.56
N GLU A 119 -18.18 28.76 -13.76
CA GLU A 119 -19.18 28.73 -14.83
C GLU A 119 -19.40 27.30 -15.37
N ALA A 120 -18.32 26.58 -15.65
CA ALA A 120 -18.38 25.20 -16.14
C ALA A 120 -19.07 24.25 -15.14
N LEU A 121 -18.86 24.47 -13.85
CA LEU A 121 -19.42 23.67 -12.77
C LEU A 121 -20.75 24.22 -12.21
N TYR A 122 -21.22 25.38 -12.69
CA TYR A 122 -22.41 26.07 -12.18
C TYR A 122 -22.41 26.29 -10.65
N ILE A 123 -21.24 26.63 -10.08
CA ILE A 123 -21.07 26.86 -8.64
C ILE A 123 -20.44 28.22 -8.33
N SER A 124 -20.43 28.58 -7.05
CA SER A 124 -19.87 29.87 -6.62
C SER A 124 -18.33 29.90 -6.76
N ARG A 125 -17.80 31.09 -7.05
CA ARG A 125 -16.36 31.35 -7.13
C ARG A 125 -15.62 30.93 -5.85
N GLY A 126 -16.21 31.21 -4.68
CA GLY A 126 -15.65 30.85 -3.38
C GLY A 126 -15.66 29.34 -3.10
N THR A 127 -16.52 28.57 -3.76
CA THR A 127 -16.48 27.09 -3.69
C THR A 127 -15.28 26.57 -4.46
N ILE A 128 -15.07 27.04 -5.70
CA ILE A 128 -13.89 26.68 -6.50
C ILE A 128 -12.60 27.06 -5.77
N GLU A 129 -12.53 28.23 -5.14
CA GLU A 129 -11.33 28.65 -4.39
C GLU A 129 -10.97 27.68 -3.26
N LYS A 130 -11.96 27.11 -2.57
CA LYS A 130 -11.73 26.08 -1.54
C LYS A 130 -11.29 24.76 -2.15
N ASP A 131 -11.94 24.33 -3.22
CA ASP A 131 -11.57 23.07 -3.90
C ASP A 131 -10.16 23.16 -4.52
N MET A 132 -9.74 24.35 -4.99
CA MET A 132 -8.40 24.62 -5.50
C MET A 132 -7.28 24.47 -4.45
N LEU A 133 -7.58 24.63 -3.15
CA LEU A 133 -6.60 24.37 -2.10
C LEU A 133 -6.22 22.88 -2.06
N GLU A 134 -7.18 22.01 -2.34
CA GLU A 134 -6.97 20.57 -2.39
C GLU A 134 -6.25 20.15 -3.68
N VAL A 135 -6.65 20.73 -4.82
CA VAL A 135 -5.94 20.54 -6.10
C VAL A 135 -4.48 20.95 -5.98
N ALA A 136 -4.19 22.09 -5.34
CA ALA A 136 -2.81 22.54 -5.12
C ALA A 136 -2.00 21.54 -4.28
N LYS A 137 -2.57 21.02 -3.19
CA LYS A 137 -1.93 19.98 -2.36
C LYS A 137 -1.64 18.69 -3.13
N LEU A 138 -2.57 18.28 -3.99
CA LEU A 138 -2.38 17.10 -4.85
C LEU A 138 -1.24 17.30 -5.86
N LEU A 139 -1.13 18.49 -6.45
CA LEU A 139 -0.03 18.84 -7.36
C LEU A 139 1.31 18.94 -6.63
N GLU A 140 1.34 19.55 -5.44
CA GLU A 140 2.55 19.68 -4.61
C GLU A 140 3.11 18.32 -4.19
N LYS A 141 2.24 17.35 -3.88
CA LYS A 141 2.65 15.97 -3.58
C LYS A 141 3.42 15.32 -4.74
N GLU A 142 3.10 15.72 -5.97
CA GLU A 142 3.75 15.23 -7.19
C GLU A 142 4.91 16.12 -7.66
N GLY A 143 5.33 17.10 -6.84
CA GLY A 143 6.41 18.02 -7.16
C GLY A 143 6.03 19.10 -8.18
N VAL A 144 4.75 19.27 -8.49
CA VAL A 144 4.27 20.24 -9.48
C VAL A 144 3.66 21.46 -8.78
N THR A 145 4.14 22.65 -9.14
CA THR A 145 3.61 23.91 -8.62
C THR A 145 2.61 24.52 -9.59
N LEU A 146 1.45 24.94 -9.08
CA LEU A 146 0.46 25.66 -9.88
C LEU A 146 0.89 27.11 -10.13
N TYR A 147 1.24 27.44 -11.37
CA TYR A 147 1.62 28.80 -11.73
C TYR A 147 0.38 29.69 -11.84
N LYS A 148 0.37 30.80 -11.11
CA LYS A 148 -0.72 31.78 -11.09
C LYS A 148 -0.24 33.11 -11.64
N LYS A 149 -0.97 33.67 -12.61
CA LYS A 149 -0.70 34.98 -13.18
C LYS A 149 -1.86 35.93 -12.93
N PRO A 150 -1.64 37.09 -12.26
CA PRO A 150 -2.68 38.07 -12.03
C PRO A 150 -3.43 38.42 -13.31
N SER A 151 -4.76 38.44 -13.22
CA SER A 151 -5.68 38.76 -14.33
C SER A 151 -5.66 37.81 -15.54
N LYS A 152 -4.80 36.77 -15.56
CA LYS A 152 -4.80 35.73 -16.62
C LYS A 152 -5.35 34.40 -16.14
N GLY A 153 -5.09 34.02 -14.88
CA GLY A 153 -5.55 32.75 -14.32
C GLY A 153 -4.39 31.87 -13.87
N MET A 154 -4.53 30.56 -14.04
CA MET A 154 -3.56 29.56 -13.59
C MET A 154 -3.27 28.51 -14.66
N LYS A 155 -2.06 27.96 -14.66
CA LYS A 155 -1.60 26.94 -15.61
C LYS A 155 -0.52 26.07 -14.97
N LEU A 156 -0.33 24.84 -15.47
CA LEU A 156 0.84 24.01 -15.17
C LEU A 156 1.99 24.37 -16.12
N LEU A 157 3.17 24.65 -15.57
CA LEU A 157 4.40 24.90 -16.33
C LEU A 157 5.31 23.67 -16.24
N ILE A 158 4.94 22.62 -16.96
CA ILE A 158 5.63 21.32 -16.97
C ILE A 158 5.85 20.87 -18.42
N SER A 159 6.92 20.12 -18.65
CA SER A 159 7.22 19.50 -19.94
C SER A 159 6.16 18.47 -20.33
N GLU A 160 6.12 18.09 -21.60
CA GLU A 160 5.21 17.05 -22.07
C GLU A 160 5.42 15.72 -21.34
N ARG A 161 6.68 15.35 -21.10
CA ARG A 161 7.04 14.14 -20.36
C ARG A 161 6.47 14.18 -18.93
N GLU A 162 6.66 15.29 -18.22
CA GLU A 162 6.13 15.48 -16.86
C GLU A 162 4.60 15.49 -16.86
N LYS A 163 3.95 16.09 -17.86
CA LYS A 163 2.50 16.10 -18.00
C LYS A 163 1.95 14.68 -18.21
N ARG A 164 2.56 13.87 -19.07
CA ARG A 164 2.18 12.47 -19.29
C ARG A 164 2.38 11.62 -18.02
N ALA A 165 3.50 11.82 -17.32
CA ALA A 165 3.77 11.14 -16.05
C ALA A 165 2.72 11.51 -14.97
N LEU A 166 2.43 12.81 -14.81
CA LEU A 166 1.40 13.29 -13.88
C LEU A 166 0.01 12.76 -14.24
N THR A 167 -0.32 12.71 -15.53
CA THR A 167 -1.58 12.17 -16.04
C THR A 167 -1.71 10.67 -15.74
N SER A 168 -0.66 9.87 -16.00
CA SER A 168 -0.65 8.44 -15.68
C SER A 168 -0.83 8.19 -14.17
N LYS A 169 -0.08 8.92 -13.33
CA LYS A 169 -0.23 8.84 -11.86
C LYS A 169 -1.64 9.22 -11.39
N PHE A 170 -2.19 10.29 -11.95
CA PHE A 170 -3.56 10.72 -11.66
C PHE A 170 -4.54 9.60 -11.99
N ILE A 171 -4.49 9.07 -13.22
CA ILE A 171 -5.37 7.99 -13.68
C ILE A 171 -5.26 6.76 -12.80
N ASN A 172 -4.04 6.29 -12.51
CA ASN A 172 -3.80 5.10 -11.69
C ASN A 172 -4.44 5.21 -10.29
N ASN A 173 -4.45 6.41 -9.69
CA ASN A 173 -5.06 6.63 -8.39
C ASN A 173 -6.60 6.54 -8.40
N PHE A 174 -7.25 6.78 -9.55
CA PHE A 174 -8.71 6.79 -9.66
C PHE A 174 -9.28 5.60 -10.44
N TRP A 175 -8.48 4.89 -11.24
CA TRP A 175 -8.93 3.80 -12.11
C TRP A 175 -8.68 2.40 -11.56
N GLY A 176 -7.77 2.21 -10.60
CA GLY A 176 -7.35 0.88 -10.13
C GLY A 176 -8.48 -0.05 -9.68
N ASN A 177 -9.62 0.50 -9.22
CA ASN A 177 -10.76 -0.30 -8.74
C ASN A 177 -11.83 -0.59 -9.82
N ASN A 178 -11.70 -0.06 -11.04
CA ASN A 178 -12.73 -0.14 -12.09
C ASN A 178 -12.40 -1.17 -13.19
N TRP A 179 -11.25 -1.84 -13.08
CA TRP A 179 -10.87 -2.95 -13.94
C TRP A 179 -11.48 -4.25 -13.42
N TYR A 180 -12.06 -5.03 -14.32
CA TYR A 180 -12.61 -6.35 -14.00
C TYR A 180 -12.43 -7.32 -15.15
N LEU A 181 -12.60 -8.60 -14.85
CA LEU A 181 -12.60 -9.65 -15.84
C LEU A 181 -14.04 -9.91 -16.30
N LYS A 182 -14.27 -9.79 -17.61
CA LYS A 182 -15.56 -10.08 -18.24
C LYS A 182 -15.46 -11.39 -19.00
N GLN A 183 -16.32 -12.34 -18.68
CA GLN A 183 -16.44 -13.56 -19.45
C GLN A 183 -17.38 -13.35 -20.65
N GLU A 184 -16.86 -13.51 -21.86
CA GLU A 184 -17.65 -13.53 -23.10
C GLU A 184 -17.48 -14.89 -23.78
N GLY A 185 -18.46 -15.78 -23.57
CA GLY A 185 -18.38 -17.17 -24.02
C GLY A 185 -17.31 -17.96 -23.26
N GLU A 186 -16.39 -18.60 -23.97
CA GLU A 186 -15.24 -19.33 -23.40
C GLU A 186 -14.04 -18.41 -23.09
N LYS A 187 -14.09 -17.13 -23.50
CA LYS A 187 -12.99 -16.19 -23.30
C LYS A 187 -13.20 -15.36 -22.02
N VAL A 188 -12.11 -15.13 -21.31
CA VAL A 188 -12.02 -14.15 -20.21
C VAL A 188 -11.29 -12.93 -20.76
N LEU A 189 -11.97 -11.79 -20.77
CA LEU A 189 -11.45 -10.53 -21.30
C LEU A 189 -11.23 -9.54 -20.17
N GLN A 190 -10.19 -8.72 -20.29
CA GLN A 190 -10.07 -7.55 -19.41
C GLN A 190 -11.06 -6.48 -19.87
N ALA A 191 -11.86 -5.98 -18.93
CA ALA A 191 -12.86 -4.96 -19.17
C ALA A 191 -12.70 -3.82 -18.17
N PHE A 192 -13.21 -2.67 -18.57
CA PHE A 192 -13.25 -1.47 -17.76
C PHE A 192 -14.69 -0.99 -17.69
N ASP A 193 -15.16 -0.66 -16.48
CA ASP A 193 -16.61 -0.52 -16.23
C ASP A 193 -17.14 0.82 -16.73
N THR A 194 -17.06 1.86 -15.89
CA THR A 194 -17.41 3.22 -16.27
C THR A 194 -16.31 4.13 -15.80
N ILE A 195 -15.82 4.99 -16.69
CA ILE A 195 -14.98 6.12 -16.29
C ILE A 195 -15.88 6.99 -15.41
N GLN A 196 -15.50 7.28 -14.16
CA GLN A 196 -16.22 8.27 -13.36
C GLN A 196 -16.41 9.53 -14.22
N ALA A 197 -17.62 10.08 -14.23
CA ALA A 197 -18.01 11.18 -15.13
C ALA A 197 -17.00 12.34 -15.12
N ASP A 198 -16.23 12.51 -14.04
CA ASP A 198 -15.26 13.59 -13.85
C ASP A 198 -13.88 13.33 -14.49
N VAL A 199 -13.53 12.08 -14.82
CA VAL A 199 -12.30 11.71 -15.56
C VAL A 199 -12.55 11.61 -17.07
N THR A 200 -13.82 11.55 -17.50
CA THR A 200 -14.24 11.45 -18.92
C THR A 200 -13.69 12.55 -19.82
N GLY A 201 -13.29 13.69 -19.25
CA GLY A 201 -12.67 14.73 -20.04
C GLY A 201 -11.23 14.40 -20.49
N ILE A 202 -10.54 13.42 -19.90
CA ILE A 202 -9.15 13.06 -20.27
C ILE A 202 -9.13 12.14 -21.48
N PHE A 203 -10.04 11.16 -21.53
CA PHE A 203 -10.18 10.24 -22.66
C PHE A 203 -11.66 10.05 -22.99
N PRO A 204 -12.03 10.12 -24.28
CA PRO A 204 -13.33 9.62 -24.72
C PRO A 204 -13.47 8.14 -24.36
N GLU A 205 -14.59 7.74 -23.75
CA GLU A 205 -14.85 6.35 -23.33
C GLU A 205 -14.74 5.37 -24.51
N GLU A 206 -15.24 5.77 -25.68
CA GLU A 206 -15.13 4.99 -26.91
C GLU A 206 -13.67 4.78 -27.33
N GLY A 207 -12.83 5.81 -27.21
CA GLY A 207 -11.40 5.73 -27.52
C GLY A 207 -10.66 4.77 -26.60
N LEU A 208 -10.98 4.78 -25.29
CA LEU A 208 -10.38 3.86 -24.33
C LEU A 208 -10.78 2.40 -24.59
N LYS A 209 -12.08 2.15 -24.83
CA LYS A 209 -12.58 0.80 -25.16
C LYS A 209 -11.91 0.25 -26.42
N GLU A 210 -11.70 1.10 -27.42
CA GLU A 210 -11.02 0.74 -28.65
C GLU A 210 -9.54 0.40 -28.40
N ILE A 211 -8.83 1.16 -27.57
CA ILE A 211 -7.44 0.87 -27.19
C ILE A 211 -7.34 -0.46 -26.42
N ILE A 212 -8.25 -0.73 -25.47
CA ILE A 212 -8.30 -2.01 -24.76
C ILE A 212 -8.46 -3.16 -25.75
N ALA A 213 -9.39 -3.03 -26.71
CA ALA A 213 -9.62 -4.04 -27.73
C ALA A 213 -8.39 -4.25 -28.64
N ILE A 214 -7.66 -3.19 -28.98
CA ILE A 214 -6.42 -3.26 -29.78
C ILE A 214 -5.32 -4.01 -29.02
N VAL A 215 -5.05 -3.65 -27.76
CA VAL A 215 -4.01 -4.30 -26.96
C VAL A 215 -4.34 -5.77 -26.70
N GLN A 216 -5.62 -6.06 -26.48
CA GLN A 216 -6.08 -7.44 -26.29
C GLN A 216 -5.94 -8.26 -27.57
N GLU A 217 -6.36 -7.74 -28.72
CA GLU A 217 -6.17 -8.38 -30.02
C GLU A 217 -4.69 -8.60 -30.33
N PHE A 218 -3.84 -7.61 -30.01
CA PHE A 218 -2.39 -7.71 -30.15
C PHE A 218 -1.85 -8.87 -29.32
N SER A 219 -2.26 -8.98 -28.05
CA SER A 219 -1.83 -10.06 -27.17
C SER A 219 -2.35 -11.45 -27.60
N GLU A 220 -3.53 -11.53 -28.20
CA GLU A 220 -4.10 -12.80 -28.68
C GLU A 220 -3.44 -13.30 -29.98
N LYS A 221 -3.08 -12.38 -30.89
CA LYS A 221 -2.59 -12.72 -32.24
C LYS A 221 -1.07 -12.85 -32.34
N HIS A 222 -0.35 -12.28 -31.38
CA HIS A 222 1.10 -12.25 -31.34
C HIS A 222 1.60 -12.96 -30.09
N ASP A 223 2.84 -13.47 -30.12
CA ASP A 223 3.48 -14.13 -28.98
C ASP A 223 3.95 -13.10 -27.95
N PHE A 224 2.99 -12.32 -27.44
CA PHE A 224 3.19 -11.30 -26.45
C PHE A 224 2.05 -11.36 -25.45
N ALA A 225 2.36 -11.72 -24.22
CA ALA A 225 1.38 -11.81 -23.16
C ALA A 225 1.71 -10.82 -22.04
N PHE A 226 0.67 -10.24 -21.45
CA PHE A 226 0.79 -9.26 -20.38
C PHE A 226 0.49 -9.92 -19.03
N THR A 227 1.08 -9.38 -17.95
CA THR A 227 0.48 -9.51 -16.61
C THR A 227 -0.71 -8.56 -16.53
N ASP A 228 -1.64 -8.77 -15.58
CA ASP A 228 -2.80 -7.89 -15.45
C ASP A 228 -2.39 -6.42 -15.23
N TYR A 229 -1.38 -6.21 -14.39
CA TYR A 229 -0.84 -4.87 -14.14
C TYR A 229 -0.17 -4.27 -15.38
N ALA A 230 0.64 -5.05 -16.10
CA ALA A 230 1.31 -4.58 -17.31
C ALA A 230 0.31 -4.19 -18.39
N PHE A 231 -0.79 -4.95 -18.54
CA PHE A 231 -1.87 -4.65 -19.47
C PHE A 231 -2.55 -3.32 -19.14
N GLN A 232 -2.92 -3.11 -17.87
CA GLN A 232 -3.56 -1.86 -17.43
C GLN A 232 -2.64 -0.65 -17.67
N SER A 233 -1.36 -0.80 -17.33
CA SER A 233 -0.35 0.24 -17.51
C SER A 233 -0.18 0.62 -18.98
N ILE A 234 0.02 -0.35 -19.88
CA ILE A 234 0.19 -0.07 -21.31
C ILE A 234 -1.06 0.61 -21.90
N VAL A 235 -2.26 0.17 -21.53
CA VAL A 235 -3.51 0.79 -22.01
C VAL A 235 -3.59 2.26 -21.60
N ILE A 236 -3.27 2.58 -20.34
CA ILE A 236 -3.29 3.96 -19.84
C ILE A 236 -2.26 4.81 -20.61
N HIS A 237 -1.04 4.31 -20.79
CA HIS A 237 0.02 5.03 -21.49
C HIS A 237 -0.29 5.22 -22.98
N LEU A 238 -0.91 4.24 -23.63
CA LEU A 238 -1.40 4.36 -25.01
C LEU A 238 -2.54 5.36 -25.11
N ALA A 239 -3.51 5.35 -24.18
CA ALA A 239 -4.60 6.31 -24.15
C ALA A 239 -4.07 7.75 -24.02
N ILE A 240 -3.07 7.97 -23.15
CA ILE A 240 -2.35 9.24 -23.04
C ILE A 240 -1.69 9.59 -24.37
N ALA A 241 -0.85 8.70 -24.91
CA ALA A 241 -0.13 8.98 -26.15
C ALA A 241 -1.06 9.34 -27.31
N VAL A 242 -2.13 8.57 -27.52
CA VAL A 242 -3.13 8.80 -28.57
C VAL A 242 -3.79 10.17 -28.43
N GLU A 243 -4.24 10.54 -27.24
CA GLU A 243 -4.90 11.84 -27.03
C GLU A 243 -3.94 13.03 -27.20
N ARG A 244 -2.67 12.87 -26.81
CA ARG A 244 -1.65 13.91 -27.02
C ARG A 244 -1.27 14.04 -28.50
N ILE A 245 -1.15 12.92 -29.23
CA ILE A 245 -0.90 12.90 -30.68
C ILE A 245 -2.05 13.56 -31.46
N ARG A 246 -3.31 13.29 -31.07
CA ARG A 246 -4.49 13.94 -31.68
C ARG A 246 -4.50 15.47 -31.53
N LYS A 247 -3.83 15.99 -30.51
CA LYS A 247 -3.68 17.43 -30.24
C LYS A 247 -2.39 18.02 -30.81
N GLU A 248 -1.59 17.23 -31.52
CA GLU A 248 -0.26 17.60 -32.00
C GLU A 248 0.70 18.03 -30.86
N GLU A 249 0.49 17.51 -29.66
CA GLU A 249 1.31 17.79 -28.46
C GLU A 249 2.29 16.65 -28.22
N TYR A 250 3.53 16.85 -28.65
CA TYR A 250 4.55 15.82 -28.74
C TYR A 250 5.58 15.90 -27.60
N VAL A 251 6.17 14.76 -27.23
CA VAL A 251 7.36 14.76 -26.37
C VAL A 251 8.48 15.46 -27.14
N GLU A 252 9.07 16.51 -26.55
CA GLU A 252 10.21 17.21 -27.16
C GLU A 252 11.30 16.19 -27.53
N ASN A 253 11.87 16.34 -28.73
CA ASN A 253 12.92 15.47 -29.22
C ASN A 253 14.21 15.73 -28.42
N ILE A 254 14.36 15.03 -27.30
CA ILE A 254 15.59 15.06 -26.51
C ILE A 254 16.62 14.30 -27.35
N GLY A 255 17.48 15.03 -28.05
CA GLY A 255 18.45 14.52 -29.02
C GLY A 255 19.57 13.65 -28.45
N ILE A 256 19.31 12.87 -27.41
CA ILE A 256 20.20 11.86 -26.86
C ILE A 256 19.28 10.72 -26.42
N ASP A 257 19.38 9.58 -27.10
CA ASP A 257 18.77 8.32 -26.67
C ASP A 257 19.83 7.53 -25.88
N PRO A 258 19.87 7.64 -24.54
CA PRO A 258 20.77 6.83 -23.71
C PRO A 258 20.44 5.33 -23.72
N MET A 259 19.43 4.88 -24.49
CA MET A 259 18.85 3.55 -24.44
C MET A 259 18.72 2.87 -25.82
N LYS A 260 19.36 3.40 -26.87
CA LYS A 260 19.30 2.88 -28.24
C LYS A 260 19.49 1.35 -28.36
N ASP A 261 20.37 0.78 -27.52
CA ASP A 261 20.66 -0.66 -27.51
C ASP A 261 19.67 -1.51 -26.67
N VAL A 262 18.92 -0.90 -25.74
CA VAL A 262 17.93 -1.59 -24.87
C VAL A 262 16.57 -1.70 -25.56
N PHE A 263 16.31 -0.81 -26.52
CA PHE A 263 15.03 -0.71 -27.21
C PHE A 263 14.81 -1.80 -28.28
N GLU A 264 15.86 -2.36 -28.89
CA GLU A 264 15.71 -3.24 -30.06
C GLU A 264 14.89 -4.53 -29.80
N SER A 265 14.86 -5.03 -28.55
CA SER A 265 14.23 -6.32 -28.21
C SER A 265 12.73 -6.42 -28.55
N GLN A 266 11.99 -5.31 -28.51
CA GLN A 266 10.54 -5.27 -28.79
C GLN A 266 10.17 -4.39 -29.98
N GLN A 267 11.13 -4.06 -30.84
CA GLN A 267 10.88 -3.17 -31.97
C GLN A 267 9.80 -3.72 -32.91
N GLN A 268 9.89 -5.00 -33.28
CA GLN A 268 8.91 -5.62 -34.18
C GLN A 268 7.49 -5.62 -33.58
N ASN A 269 7.37 -5.96 -32.30
CA ASN A 269 6.10 -5.95 -31.58
C ASN A 269 5.52 -4.53 -31.45
N THR A 270 6.39 -3.52 -31.29
CA THR A 270 6.00 -2.11 -31.29
C THR A 270 5.45 -1.70 -32.66
N GLU A 271 6.13 -2.03 -33.76
CA GLU A 271 5.69 -1.70 -35.11
C GLU A 271 4.31 -2.31 -35.41
N ILE A 272 4.07 -3.55 -34.99
CA ILE A 272 2.76 -4.21 -35.12
C ILE A 272 1.69 -3.44 -34.35
N LEU A 273 1.91 -3.16 -33.07
CA LEU A 273 0.96 -2.45 -32.22
C LEU A 273 0.66 -1.04 -32.74
N VAL A 274 1.70 -0.32 -33.18
CA VAL A 274 1.58 1.01 -33.82
C VAL A 274 0.70 0.94 -35.06
N ASN A 275 0.94 -0.03 -35.96
CA ASN A 275 0.12 -0.20 -37.16
C ASN A 275 -1.36 -0.47 -36.82
N MET A 276 -1.64 -1.29 -35.80
CA MET A 276 -3.01 -1.54 -35.33
C MET A 276 -3.68 -0.26 -34.80
N LEU A 277 -2.94 0.54 -34.02
CA LEU A 277 -3.40 1.82 -33.49
C LEU A 277 -3.70 2.82 -34.61
N GLU A 278 -2.78 3.02 -35.56
CA GLU A 278 -2.95 3.94 -36.69
C GLU A 278 -4.19 3.58 -37.54
N GLN A 279 -4.37 2.30 -37.84
CA GLN A 279 -5.49 1.82 -38.66
C GLN A 279 -6.84 1.96 -37.96
N ARG A 280 -6.96 1.48 -36.71
CA ARG A 280 -8.25 1.45 -35.99
C ARG A 280 -8.65 2.81 -35.45
N LEU A 281 -7.70 3.65 -35.06
CA LEU A 281 -7.97 4.98 -34.52
C LEU A 281 -7.90 6.10 -35.55
N SER A 282 -7.50 5.79 -36.80
CA SER A 282 -7.33 6.76 -37.90
C SER A 282 -6.41 7.93 -37.52
N ILE A 283 -5.29 7.61 -36.85
CA ILE A 283 -4.25 8.57 -36.44
C ILE A 283 -2.94 8.28 -37.18
N LYS A 284 -2.01 9.24 -37.16
CA LYS A 284 -0.63 9.02 -37.59
C LYS A 284 0.31 9.22 -36.42
N ILE A 285 1.10 8.22 -36.08
CA ILE A 285 2.04 8.24 -34.96
C ILE A 285 3.42 8.66 -35.50
N PRO A 286 3.95 9.83 -35.08
CA PRO A 286 5.29 10.24 -35.49
C PRO A 286 6.37 9.27 -35.00
N THR A 287 7.47 9.16 -35.73
CA THR A 287 8.58 8.25 -35.39
C THR A 287 9.16 8.48 -34.00
N PHE A 288 9.19 9.73 -33.53
CA PHE A 288 9.65 10.06 -32.17
C PHE A 288 8.65 9.65 -31.07
N GLU A 289 7.37 9.44 -31.39
CA GLU A 289 6.35 8.90 -30.46
C GLU A 289 6.36 7.37 -30.43
N VAL A 290 6.83 6.70 -31.49
CA VAL A 290 7.00 5.24 -31.51
C VAL A 290 7.92 4.79 -30.38
N GLY A 291 8.99 5.55 -30.09
CA GLY A 291 9.89 5.24 -28.97
C GLY A 291 9.20 5.26 -27.60
N TYR A 292 8.19 6.13 -27.39
CA TYR A 292 7.39 6.13 -26.17
C TYR A 292 6.54 4.87 -26.04
N ILE A 293 5.96 4.40 -27.14
CA ILE A 293 5.17 3.15 -27.14
C ILE A 293 6.08 1.94 -26.91
N GLN A 294 7.22 1.90 -27.60
CA GLN A 294 8.24 0.86 -27.47
C GLN A 294 8.71 0.72 -26.03
N LEU A 295 8.96 1.85 -25.37
CA LEU A 295 9.35 1.91 -23.97
C LEU A 295 8.38 1.17 -23.04
N HIS A 296 7.09 1.47 -23.15
CA HIS A 296 6.07 0.85 -22.30
C HIS A 296 5.83 -0.61 -22.66
N LEU A 297 5.95 -0.97 -23.93
CA LEU A 297 5.84 -2.36 -24.38
C LEU A 297 7.01 -3.20 -23.88
N THR A 298 8.25 -2.69 -23.96
CA THR A 298 9.44 -3.35 -23.39
C THR A 298 9.33 -3.48 -21.87
N ALA A 299 8.83 -2.46 -21.16
CA ALA A 299 8.59 -2.56 -19.72
C ALA A 299 7.57 -3.65 -19.37
N ALA A 300 6.47 -3.74 -20.14
CA ALA A 300 5.46 -4.78 -19.98
C ALA A 300 6.01 -6.19 -20.28
N TYR A 301 6.85 -6.32 -21.32
CA TYR A 301 7.51 -7.57 -21.68
C TYR A 301 8.42 -8.07 -20.55
N ASN A 302 9.32 -7.19 -20.06
CA ASN A 302 10.28 -7.55 -19.03
C ASN A 302 9.58 -7.96 -17.74
N GLN A 303 8.52 -7.28 -17.32
CA GLN A 303 7.76 -7.65 -16.11
C GLN A 303 7.26 -9.11 -16.14
N ARG A 304 6.82 -9.60 -17.30
CA ARG A 304 6.41 -11.02 -17.46
C ARG A 304 7.61 -11.95 -17.67
N HIS A 305 8.58 -11.52 -18.47
CA HIS A 305 9.75 -12.35 -18.75
C HIS A 305 10.55 -12.62 -17.47
N ASP A 306 10.57 -11.68 -16.54
CA ASP A 306 11.14 -11.82 -15.20
C ASP A 306 10.35 -12.82 -14.32
N GLU A 307 9.01 -12.94 -14.48
CA GLU A 307 8.22 -14.00 -13.84
C GLU A 307 8.52 -15.41 -14.41
N LEU A 308 8.96 -15.48 -15.68
CA LEU A 308 9.19 -16.74 -16.40
C LEU A 308 10.67 -17.19 -16.40
N LEU A 309 11.63 -16.25 -16.31
CA LEU A 309 13.07 -16.50 -16.38
C LEU A 309 13.73 -16.76 -15.02
N VAL A 310 13.20 -17.71 -14.26
CA VAL A 310 13.91 -18.22 -13.06
C VAL A 310 15.26 -18.90 -13.43
N ASN A 311 15.61 -19.08 -14.72
CA ASN A 311 16.66 -20.04 -15.11
C ASN A 311 17.70 -19.66 -16.17
N GLU A 312 17.81 -18.44 -16.70
CA GLU A 312 18.88 -18.13 -17.68
C GLU A 312 19.93 -17.16 -17.15
N ARG A 313 21.05 -17.73 -16.67
CA ARG A 313 22.27 -17.00 -16.33
C ARG A 313 23.00 -16.60 -17.61
N THR A 314 23.02 -15.31 -17.94
CA THR A 314 24.05 -14.74 -18.82
C THR A 314 25.33 -14.51 -18.03
N THR A 315 26.47 -14.70 -18.68
CA THR A 315 27.81 -14.78 -18.06
C THR A 315 28.41 -13.44 -17.61
N GLU A 316 27.72 -12.31 -17.78
CA GLU A 316 28.10 -11.00 -17.21
C GLU A 316 26.84 -10.25 -16.76
N ASP A 317 26.15 -10.81 -15.77
CA ASP A 317 25.02 -10.14 -15.15
C ASP A 317 25.52 -9.11 -14.11
N HIS A 318 25.71 -7.87 -14.58
CA HIS A 318 26.13 -6.76 -13.72
C HIS A 318 25.17 -6.53 -12.55
N VAL A 319 23.86 -6.77 -12.72
CA VAL A 319 22.87 -6.60 -11.64
C VAL A 319 23.03 -7.70 -10.60
N ALA A 320 23.18 -8.96 -11.01
CA ALA A 320 23.43 -10.06 -10.08
C ALA A 320 24.72 -9.84 -9.27
N THR A 321 25.77 -9.34 -9.94
CA THR A 321 27.06 -9.03 -9.31
C THR A 321 26.93 -7.91 -8.29
N PHE A 322 26.19 -6.85 -8.64
CA PHE A 322 25.89 -5.73 -7.75
C PHE A 322 25.09 -6.19 -6.52
N VAL A 323 23.99 -6.92 -6.72
CA VAL A 323 23.15 -7.44 -5.63
C VAL A 323 23.98 -8.31 -4.69
N SER A 324 24.77 -9.24 -5.24
CA SER A 324 25.63 -10.11 -4.44
C SER A 324 26.68 -9.32 -3.65
N THR A 325 27.26 -8.27 -4.24
CA THR A 325 28.26 -7.41 -3.57
C THR A 325 27.63 -6.58 -2.46
N CYS A 326 26.46 -5.99 -2.72
CA CYS A 326 25.71 -5.20 -1.74
C CYS A 326 25.29 -6.02 -0.52
N LEU A 327 25.05 -7.32 -0.73
CA LEU A 327 24.57 -8.24 0.30
C LEU A 327 25.66 -9.16 0.87
N ALA A 328 26.92 -9.03 0.43
CA ALA A 328 28.00 -9.97 0.74
C ALA A 328 28.35 -10.06 2.23
N GLU A 329 28.09 -9.01 3.01
CA GLU A 329 28.38 -8.99 4.45
C GLU A 329 27.44 -9.89 5.27
N THR A 330 26.30 -10.29 4.68
CA THR A 330 25.30 -11.14 5.33
C THR A 330 25.15 -12.43 4.52
N ASN A 331 25.13 -13.57 5.19
CA ASN A 331 25.05 -14.89 4.55
C ASN A 331 23.62 -15.22 4.07
N TYR A 332 23.08 -14.39 3.18
CA TYR A 332 21.75 -14.54 2.59
C TYR A 332 21.67 -15.77 1.67
N ASP A 333 20.45 -16.33 1.53
CA ASP A 333 20.21 -17.50 0.68
C ASP A 333 20.20 -17.13 -0.82
N GLN A 334 20.39 -18.13 -1.68
CA GLN A 334 20.39 -17.95 -3.13
C GLN A 334 19.01 -17.49 -3.64
N GLU A 335 17.93 -17.87 -2.96
CA GLU A 335 16.56 -17.51 -3.33
C GLU A 335 16.32 -15.98 -3.19
N LEU A 336 16.87 -15.34 -2.14
CA LEU A 336 16.84 -13.88 -2.01
C LEU A 336 17.65 -13.22 -3.13
N LEU A 337 18.89 -13.68 -3.36
CA LEU A 337 19.77 -13.08 -4.34
C LEU A 337 19.17 -13.13 -5.75
N GLU A 338 18.63 -14.28 -6.15
CA GLU A 338 18.01 -14.47 -7.46
C GLU A 338 16.70 -13.67 -7.56
N GLY A 339 15.82 -13.76 -6.57
CA GLY A 339 14.55 -13.04 -6.56
C GLY A 339 14.73 -11.52 -6.62
N LEU A 340 15.65 -10.98 -5.80
CA LEU A 340 15.93 -9.55 -5.79
C LEU A 340 16.63 -9.10 -7.08
N THR A 341 17.57 -9.89 -7.61
CA THR A 341 18.22 -9.59 -8.89
C THR A 341 17.19 -9.45 -10.01
N THR A 342 16.28 -10.41 -10.12
CA THR A 342 15.22 -10.41 -11.12
C THR A 342 14.30 -9.20 -10.97
N HIS A 343 13.83 -8.92 -9.74
CA HIS A 343 13.01 -7.74 -9.46
C HIS A 343 13.74 -6.44 -9.85
N MET A 344 15.01 -6.31 -9.49
CA MET A 344 15.79 -5.11 -9.79
C MET A 344 16.10 -4.94 -11.28
N LYS A 345 16.38 -6.02 -12.03
CA LYS A 345 16.51 -5.95 -13.50
C LYS A 345 15.27 -5.34 -14.15
N SER A 346 14.09 -5.80 -13.70
CA SER A 346 12.80 -5.23 -14.12
C SER A 346 12.67 -3.75 -13.72
N ALA A 347 13.09 -3.44 -12.50
CA ALA A 347 12.93 -2.13 -11.90
C ALA A 347 13.82 -1.05 -12.56
N ILE A 348 15.09 -1.35 -12.93
CA ILE A 348 16.05 -0.35 -13.44
C ILE A 348 15.45 0.48 -14.57
N ASN A 349 14.91 -0.20 -15.58
CA ASN A 349 14.38 0.48 -16.76
C ASN A 349 13.19 1.37 -16.39
N ARG A 350 12.22 0.86 -15.60
CA ARG A 350 11.07 1.67 -15.19
C ARG A 350 11.46 2.86 -14.30
N LEU A 351 12.43 2.67 -13.41
CA LEU A 351 12.87 3.71 -12.47
C LEU A 351 13.66 4.83 -13.18
N LYS A 352 14.51 4.50 -14.18
CA LYS A 352 15.16 5.51 -15.04
C LYS A 352 14.17 6.43 -15.77
N LEU A 353 12.94 5.95 -15.95
CA LEU A 353 11.89 6.68 -16.64
C LEU A 353 11.00 7.47 -15.68
N GLY A 354 11.22 7.33 -14.37
CA GLY A 354 10.39 7.92 -13.32
C GLY A 354 9.05 7.21 -13.14
N MET A 355 8.93 5.95 -13.59
CA MET A 355 7.76 5.12 -13.38
C MET A 355 7.87 4.41 -12.04
N HIS A 356 6.85 4.57 -11.20
CA HIS A 356 6.75 3.90 -9.91
C HIS A 356 5.45 3.13 -9.82
N PHE A 357 5.50 1.91 -9.30
CA PHE A 357 4.32 1.09 -9.09
C PHE A 357 3.85 1.27 -7.66
N LYS A 358 2.56 1.56 -7.49
CA LYS A 358 1.98 1.71 -6.15
C LYS A 358 1.95 0.35 -5.45
N ASN A 359 2.36 0.31 -4.19
CA ASN A 359 2.24 -0.87 -3.35
C ASN A 359 1.01 -0.70 -2.45
N PRO A 360 -0.10 -1.42 -2.69
CA PRO A 360 -1.33 -1.27 -1.90
C PRO A 360 -1.15 -1.69 -0.43
N TYR A 361 -0.04 -2.36 -0.11
CA TYR A 361 0.29 -2.84 1.22
C TYR A 361 1.40 -2.04 1.90
N LEU A 362 1.88 -0.92 1.31
CA LEU A 362 2.99 -0.12 1.85
C LEU A 362 2.89 0.11 3.37
N SER A 363 1.76 0.65 3.85
CA SER A 363 1.56 0.92 5.27
C SER A 363 1.61 -0.34 6.13
N LYS A 364 1.04 -1.46 5.64
CA LYS A 364 1.04 -2.75 6.35
C LYS A 364 2.42 -3.39 6.36
N ILE A 365 3.20 -3.23 5.28
CA ILE A 365 4.57 -3.75 5.20
C ILE A 365 5.47 -2.99 6.18
N LYS A 366 5.36 -1.65 6.24
CA LYS A 366 6.10 -0.84 7.23
C LYS A 366 5.74 -1.21 8.67
N GLN A 367 4.47 -1.52 8.93
CA GLN A 367 3.99 -1.91 10.26
C GLN A 367 4.43 -3.32 10.66
N ASN A 368 4.25 -4.30 9.77
CA ASN A 368 4.41 -5.72 10.11
C ASN A 368 5.84 -6.23 9.88
N PHE A 369 6.58 -5.61 8.96
CA PHE A 369 7.90 -6.06 8.51
C PHE A 369 8.95 -4.93 8.51
N PRO A 370 9.09 -4.13 9.57
CA PRO A 370 10.02 -2.99 9.58
C PRO A 370 11.49 -3.43 9.46
N GLN A 371 11.88 -4.58 10.00
CA GLN A 371 13.24 -5.13 9.79
C GLN A 371 13.54 -5.34 8.30
N ALA A 372 12.62 -5.98 7.58
CA ALA A 372 12.74 -6.17 6.14
C ALA A 372 12.71 -4.84 5.37
N PHE A 373 11.94 -3.88 5.85
CA PHE A 373 11.91 -2.53 5.29
C PHE A 373 13.23 -1.77 5.52
N GLU A 374 13.90 -1.94 6.66
CA GLU A 374 15.25 -1.40 6.89
C GLU A 374 16.28 -2.02 5.94
N GLN A 375 16.25 -3.34 5.79
CA GLN A 375 17.12 -4.04 4.84
C GLN A 375 16.92 -3.50 3.41
N ALA A 376 15.66 -3.25 3.03
CA ALA A 376 15.32 -2.65 1.75
C ALA A 376 15.81 -1.20 1.59
N LEU A 377 15.72 -0.37 2.63
CA LEU A 377 16.23 1.01 2.60
C LEU A 377 17.75 1.06 2.46
N TYR A 378 18.47 0.17 3.15
CA TYR A 378 19.92 0.04 3.02
C TYR A 378 20.30 -0.36 1.59
N PHE A 379 19.65 -1.40 1.06
CA PHE A 379 19.87 -1.84 -0.32
C PHE A 379 19.56 -0.73 -1.33
N LYS A 380 18.43 -0.04 -1.16
CA LYS A 380 17.98 1.09 -1.98
C LYS A 380 19.05 2.17 -2.08
N ALA A 381 19.64 2.60 -0.97
CA ALA A 381 20.60 3.71 -0.97
C ALA A 381 21.83 3.42 -1.86
N ASN A 382 22.33 2.19 -1.83
CA ASN A 382 23.42 1.76 -2.69
C ASN A 382 22.96 1.65 -4.16
N PHE A 383 21.74 1.15 -4.38
CA PHE A 383 21.19 0.95 -5.71
C PHE A 383 20.88 2.26 -6.45
N GLU A 384 20.30 3.26 -5.77
CA GLU A 384 20.04 4.59 -6.33
C GLU A 384 21.33 5.27 -6.80
N LYS A 385 22.42 5.08 -6.04
CA LYS A 385 23.74 5.61 -6.37
C LYS A 385 24.38 4.93 -7.57
N GLU A 386 24.30 3.60 -7.66
CA GLU A 386 24.91 2.82 -8.75
C GLU A 386 24.23 3.07 -10.10
N TYR A 387 22.89 3.09 -10.10
CA TYR A 387 22.11 3.14 -11.35
C TYR A 387 21.56 4.53 -11.69
N GLU A 388 21.85 5.55 -10.86
CA GLU A 388 21.37 6.93 -10.99
C GLU A 388 19.84 7.02 -11.14
N VAL A 389 19.13 6.27 -10.29
CA VAL A 389 17.66 6.22 -10.27
C VAL A 389 17.10 6.68 -8.92
N GLN A 390 15.81 7.00 -8.90
CA GLN A 390 15.06 7.22 -7.66
C GLN A 390 14.14 6.03 -7.38
N VAL A 391 14.20 5.51 -6.17
CA VAL A 391 13.37 4.40 -5.66
C VAL A 391 12.43 4.97 -4.61
N ASN A 392 11.13 4.99 -4.86
CA ASN A 392 10.16 5.53 -3.89
C ASN A 392 9.82 4.51 -2.78
N GLU A 393 8.98 4.90 -1.82
CA GLU A 393 8.57 4.01 -0.72
C GLU A 393 7.80 2.77 -1.21
N ASP A 394 6.98 2.90 -2.26
CA ASP A 394 6.24 1.76 -2.82
C ASP A 394 7.20 0.69 -3.38
N GLU A 395 8.22 1.09 -4.14
CA GLU A 395 9.26 0.21 -4.66
C GLU A 395 10.10 -0.38 -3.52
N THR A 396 10.43 0.43 -2.52
CA THR A 396 11.12 -0.03 -1.29
C THR A 396 10.31 -1.11 -0.58
N ALA A 397 8.98 -1.01 -0.55
CA ALA A 397 8.12 -2.04 0.02
C ALA A 397 8.14 -3.35 -0.77
N TYR A 398 8.24 -3.32 -2.10
CA TYR A 398 8.44 -4.55 -2.89
C TYR A 398 9.78 -5.20 -2.60
N ILE A 399 10.86 -4.41 -2.51
CA ILE A 399 12.18 -4.89 -2.09
C ILE A 399 12.10 -5.52 -0.69
N ALA A 400 11.38 -4.89 0.25
CA ALA A 400 11.20 -5.40 1.61
C ALA A 400 10.52 -6.78 1.64
N LEU A 401 9.60 -7.07 0.72
CA LEU A 401 8.96 -8.39 0.67
C LEU A 401 9.95 -9.52 0.32
N HIS A 402 10.97 -9.23 -0.49
CA HIS A 402 12.03 -10.22 -0.76
C HIS A 402 12.83 -10.52 0.50
N PHE A 403 13.24 -9.48 1.24
CA PHE A 403 13.91 -9.63 2.52
C PHE A 403 13.05 -10.35 3.56
N GLU A 404 11.76 -10.03 3.64
CA GLU A 404 10.85 -10.68 4.57
C GLU A 404 10.67 -12.17 4.23
N ALA A 405 10.54 -12.52 2.95
CA ALA A 405 10.48 -13.92 2.53
C ALA A 405 11.75 -14.67 2.94
N TYR A 406 12.93 -14.05 2.80
CA TYR A 406 14.17 -14.60 3.35
C TYR A 406 14.14 -14.73 4.86
N ASN A 407 13.69 -13.70 5.59
CA ASN A 407 13.64 -13.72 7.06
C ASN A 407 12.71 -14.85 7.53
N GLU A 408 11.58 -15.09 6.87
CA GLU A 408 10.68 -16.21 7.17
C GLU A 408 11.28 -17.58 6.86
N ARG A 409 12.06 -17.74 5.77
CA ARG A 409 12.77 -18.99 5.47
C ARG A 409 13.95 -19.24 6.40
N SER A 410 14.67 -18.17 6.73
CA SER A 410 15.89 -18.17 7.56
C SER A 410 15.61 -18.08 9.04
N ARG A 411 14.33 -17.90 9.43
CA ARG A 411 13.84 -18.10 10.78
C ARG A 411 14.18 -19.51 11.23
N SER A 412 15.34 -19.62 11.85
CA SER A 412 15.60 -20.68 12.80
C SER A 412 14.57 -20.48 13.90
N PHE A 413 13.66 -21.44 14.11
CA PHE A 413 12.67 -21.35 15.19
C PHE A 413 13.42 -21.07 16.50
N PRO A 414 13.38 -19.84 17.05
CA PRO A 414 14.27 -19.45 18.15
C PRO A 414 13.98 -20.30 19.40
N ASP A 415 12.73 -20.74 19.51
CA ASP A 415 12.24 -21.69 20.49
C ASP A 415 12.21 -23.13 19.92
N GLN A 416 13.36 -23.69 19.54
CA GLN A 416 13.44 -25.14 19.34
C GLN A 416 13.14 -25.83 20.67
N ILE A 417 12.11 -26.68 20.67
CA ILE A 417 11.75 -27.49 21.83
C ILE A 417 12.50 -28.80 21.69
N ARG A 418 13.53 -29.00 22.53
CA ARG A 418 14.25 -30.27 22.63
C ARG A 418 13.33 -31.28 23.28
N VAL A 419 13.13 -32.41 22.63
CA VAL A 419 12.29 -33.48 23.16
C VAL A 419 13.00 -34.81 23.13
N ILE A 420 12.68 -35.63 24.12
CA ILE A 420 12.91 -37.08 24.05
C ILE A 420 11.58 -37.76 23.73
N LEU A 421 11.63 -38.66 22.75
CA LEU A 421 10.51 -39.52 22.41
C LEU A 421 10.62 -40.83 23.17
N VAL A 422 9.60 -41.21 23.93
CA VAL A 422 9.56 -42.50 24.65
C VAL A 422 8.49 -43.39 24.04
N CYS A 423 8.88 -44.55 23.53
CA CYS A 423 7.96 -45.51 22.93
C CYS A 423 8.07 -46.89 23.57
N SER A 424 6.93 -47.48 23.94
CA SER A 424 6.84 -48.85 24.47
C SER A 424 6.61 -49.92 23.39
N THR A 425 6.22 -49.51 22.18
CA THR A 425 5.69 -50.40 21.11
C THR A 425 6.70 -50.78 20.02
N GLY A 426 8.00 -50.55 20.24
CA GLY A 426 9.09 -50.96 19.33
C GLY A 426 9.44 -50.00 18.19
N LEU A 427 10.55 -50.28 17.49
CA LEU A 427 11.26 -49.36 16.58
C LEU A 427 10.41 -48.79 15.42
N GLY A 428 9.48 -49.58 14.86
CA GLY A 428 8.65 -49.14 13.74
C GLY A 428 7.63 -48.06 14.11
N SER A 429 7.08 -48.13 15.32
CA SER A 429 6.09 -47.17 15.83
C SER A 429 6.73 -45.83 16.23
N SER A 430 7.97 -45.86 16.72
CA SER A 430 8.70 -44.67 17.14
C SER A 430 9.22 -43.85 15.95
N ILE A 431 9.65 -44.50 14.88
CA ILE A 431 10.01 -43.84 13.61
C ILE A 431 8.80 -43.09 13.03
N LEU A 432 7.62 -43.72 13.04
CA LEU A 432 6.39 -43.11 12.52
C LEU A 432 5.96 -41.90 13.36
N LEU A 433 5.99 -42.02 14.69
CA LEU A 433 5.67 -40.93 15.60
C LEU A 433 6.67 -39.77 15.42
N ALA A 434 7.97 -40.05 15.33
CA ALA A 434 8.99 -39.05 15.06
C ALA A 434 8.77 -38.33 13.72
N ALA A 435 8.43 -39.06 12.66
CA ALA A 435 8.12 -38.48 11.35
C ALA A 435 6.88 -37.57 11.40
N ARG A 436 5.82 -37.98 12.12
CA ARG A 436 4.62 -37.13 12.29
C ARG A 436 4.92 -35.89 13.12
N ILE A 437 5.69 -36.01 14.20
CA ILE A 437 6.08 -34.87 15.03
C ILE A 437 6.87 -33.86 14.21
N LYS A 438 7.88 -34.30 13.44
CA LYS A 438 8.63 -33.41 12.54
C LYS A 438 7.75 -32.74 11.48
N LYS A 439 6.74 -33.47 10.96
CA LYS A 439 5.81 -32.93 9.96
C LYS A 439 4.89 -31.84 10.51
N TYR A 440 4.30 -32.08 11.68
CA TYR A 440 3.30 -31.17 12.26
C TYR A 440 3.91 -30.07 13.15
N PHE A 441 5.10 -30.34 13.69
CA PHE A 441 5.80 -29.45 14.61
C PHE A 441 7.28 -29.32 14.19
N PRO A 442 7.58 -28.59 13.10
CA PRO A 442 8.94 -28.43 12.59
C PRO A 442 9.89 -27.72 13.57
N MET A 443 9.35 -27.04 14.57
CA MET A 443 10.09 -26.43 15.69
C MET A 443 10.54 -27.43 16.78
N ILE A 444 10.17 -28.72 16.71
CA ILE A 444 10.61 -29.74 17.67
C ILE A 444 11.92 -30.40 17.22
N THR A 445 12.90 -30.41 18.11
CA THR A 445 14.16 -31.15 17.94
C THR A 445 14.11 -32.44 18.75
N ILE A 446 14.05 -33.59 18.06
CA ILE A 446 14.05 -34.90 18.71
C ILE A 446 15.51 -35.30 18.99
N GLU A 447 15.93 -35.17 20.25
CA GLU A 447 17.30 -35.48 20.72
C GLU A 447 17.57 -36.98 20.68
N LYS A 448 16.64 -37.75 21.27
CA LYS A 448 16.72 -39.21 21.35
C LYS A 448 15.33 -39.84 21.27
N ILE A 449 15.30 -41.06 20.75
CA ILE A 449 14.14 -41.95 20.81
C ILE A 449 14.54 -43.11 21.73
N LEU A 450 13.87 -43.23 22.87
CA LEU A 450 14.24 -44.17 23.93
C LEU A 450 13.10 -45.13 24.27
N SER A 451 13.45 -46.32 24.78
CA SER A 451 12.52 -47.14 25.54
C SER A 451 12.42 -46.61 26.98
N VAL A 452 11.44 -47.10 27.74
CA VAL A 452 11.28 -46.75 29.16
C VAL A 452 12.51 -47.15 29.98
N GLN A 453 13.05 -48.35 29.73
CA GLN A 453 14.26 -48.83 30.41
C GLN A 453 15.47 -47.94 30.09
N ALA A 454 15.66 -47.56 28.82
CA ALA A 454 16.76 -46.69 28.41
C ALA A 454 16.63 -45.27 28.98
N LEU A 455 15.41 -44.77 29.16
CA LEU A 455 15.16 -43.48 29.79
C LEU A 455 15.64 -43.47 31.25
N MET A 456 15.42 -44.55 32.01
CA MET A 456 15.83 -44.64 33.42
C MET A 456 17.36 -44.61 33.61
N GLU A 457 18.11 -45.03 32.59
CA GLU A 457 19.58 -45.08 32.62
C GLU A 457 20.23 -43.85 31.98
N THR A 458 19.43 -42.91 31.44
CA THR A 458 19.92 -41.74 30.71
C THR A 458 19.65 -40.48 31.50
N GLU A 459 20.66 -39.61 31.67
CA GLU A 459 20.42 -38.24 32.12
C GLU A 459 19.56 -37.49 31.09
N VAL A 460 18.45 -36.93 31.55
CA VAL A 460 17.44 -36.28 30.71
C VAL A 460 17.58 -34.77 30.86
N ASP A 461 18.17 -34.11 29.86
CA ASP A 461 18.20 -32.64 29.72
C ASP A 461 17.43 -32.24 28.46
N VAL A 462 16.10 -32.20 28.55
CA VAL A 462 15.21 -31.76 27.47
C VAL A 462 14.03 -30.97 28.02
N ASP A 463 13.32 -30.28 27.14
CA ASP A 463 12.26 -29.34 27.53
C ASP A 463 10.90 -30.03 27.71
N LEU A 464 10.70 -31.18 27.07
CA LEU A 464 9.46 -31.95 27.07
C LEU A 464 9.75 -33.42 26.73
N VAL A 465 9.08 -34.34 27.41
CA VAL A 465 9.07 -35.77 27.06
C VAL A 465 7.75 -36.11 26.37
N ILE A 466 7.81 -36.60 25.13
CA ILE A 466 6.63 -37.09 24.40
C ILE A 466 6.64 -38.61 24.46
N SER A 467 5.63 -39.20 25.08
CA SER A 467 5.60 -40.63 25.39
C SER A 467 4.35 -41.29 24.84
N THR A 468 4.44 -42.56 24.45
CA THR A 468 3.27 -43.39 24.12
C THR A 468 2.64 -44.07 25.35
N ILE A 469 3.21 -43.83 26.53
CA ILE A 469 2.70 -44.31 27.82
C ILE A 469 2.80 -43.20 28.87
N TYR A 470 2.03 -43.34 29.94
CA TYR A 470 2.12 -42.43 31.07
C TYR A 470 3.47 -42.55 31.79
N LEU A 471 4.09 -41.40 32.07
CA LEU A 471 5.37 -41.27 32.79
C LEU A 471 5.25 -40.13 33.81
N GLU A 472 5.56 -40.41 35.07
CA GLU A 472 5.74 -39.38 36.11
C GLU A 472 7.22 -39.03 36.21
N LEU A 473 7.56 -37.79 35.87
CA LEU A 473 8.92 -37.25 35.93
C LEU A 473 8.90 -36.03 36.86
N GLU A 474 9.87 -35.91 37.77
CA GLU A 474 9.85 -34.86 38.80
C GLU A 474 10.07 -33.44 38.24
N ASP A 475 10.97 -33.27 37.26
CA ASP A 475 11.42 -31.94 36.82
C ASP A 475 11.12 -31.61 35.34
N ILE A 476 10.60 -32.56 34.57
CA ILE A 476 10.43 -32.41 33.12
C ILE A 476 8.97 -32.71 32.76
N PRO A 477 8.27 -31.80 32.06
CA PRO A 477 6.91 -32.06 31.65
C PRO A 477 6.87 -33.25 30.70
N SER A 478 5.87 -34.13 30.88
CA SER A 478 5.63 -35.27 30.01
C SER A 478 4.21 -35.20 29.41
N ILE A 479 4.08 -35.65 28.17
CA ILE A 479 2.79 -35.77 27.48
C ILE A 479 2.63 -37.17 26.91
N VAL A 480 1.42 -37.73 27.05
CA VAL A 480 1.06 -39.02 26.47
C VAL A 480 0.33 -38.81 25.15
N VAL A 481 0.82 -39.43 24.08
CA VAL A 481 0.22 -39.39 22.74
C VAL A 481 0.06 -40.78 22.16
N SER A 482 -0.86 -40.95 21.22
CA SER A 482 -0.88 -42.19 20.44
C SER A 482 0.21 -42.17 19.34
N PRO A 483 0.76 -43.32 18.93
CA PRO A 483 1.70 -43.38 17.81
C PRO A 483 1.12 -42.84 16.48
N MET A 484 -0.21 -42.80 16.37
CA MET A 484 -0.91 -42.26 15.22
C MET A 484 -1.07 -40.74 15.26
N MET A 485 -0.86 -40.09 16.41
CA MET A 485 -1.17 -38.68 16.66
C MET A 485 -2.58 -38.30 16.16
N SER A 486 -3.59 -38.57 16.98
CA SER A 486 -4.95 -38.13 16.74
C SER A 486 -5.03 -36.59 16.69
N LYS A 487 -6.13 -36.01 16.17
CA LYS A 487 -6.33 -34.55 16.24
C LYS A 487 -6.28 -34.02 17.68
N ALA A 488 -6.76 -34.81 18.64
CA ALA A 488 -6.68 -34.44 20.05
C ALA A 488 -5.23 -34.47 20.56
N ASP A 489 -4.42 -35.45 20.13
CA ASP A 489 -3.00 -35.55 20.48
C ASP A 489 -2.23 -34.34 19.93
N LEU A 490 -2.52 -33.93 18.69
CA LEU A 490 -1.91 -32.73 18.09
C LEU A 490 -2.22 -31.48 18.92
N GLN A 491 -3.49 -31.26 19.29
CA GLN A 491 -3.88 -30.13 20.14
C GLN A 491 -3.24 -30.19 21.52
N GLN A 492 -3.05 -31.38 22.08
CA GLN A 492 -2.44 -31.55 23.38
C GLN A 492 -0.93 -31.26 23.33
N VAL A 493 -0.24 -31.73 22.28
CA VAL A 493 1.16 -31.40 22.02
C VAL A 493 1.33 -29.90 21.84
N GLU A 494 0.48 -29.26 21.02
CA GLU A 494 0.50 -27.80 20.80
C GLU A 494 0.34 -27.01 22.11
N ARG A 495 -0.65 -27.37 22.95
CA ARG A 495 -0.84 -26.74 24.27
C ARG A 495 0.34 -26.94 25.22
N GLN A 496 0.92 -28.14 25.24
CA GLN A 496 2.10 -28.41 26.07
C GLN A 496 3.32 -27.64 25.57
N MET A 497 3.51 -27.53 24.25
CA MET A 497 4.56 -26.71 23.66
C MET A 497 4.42 -25.24 24.04
N GLU A 498 3.20 -24.68 24.03
CA GLU A 498 2.96 -23.30 24.49
C GLU A 498 3.31 -23.12 25.98
N GLN A 499 2.97 -24.09 26.83
CA GLN A 499 3.29 -24.06 28.26
C GLN A 499 4.79 -24.19 28.52
N THR A 500 5.46 -25.11 27.83
CA THR A 500 6.92 -25.27 27.87
C THR A 500 7.62 -24.02 27.36
N ARG A 501 7.14 -23.42 26.27
CA ARG A 501 7.63 -22.11 25.77
C ARG A 501 7.46 -21.03 26.83
N ARG A 502 6.30 -20.91 27.47
CA ARG A 502 6.08 -19.94 28.55
C ARG A 502 7.01 -20.17 29.75
N ARG A 503 7.30 -21.43 30.12
CA ARG A 503 8.25 -21.77 31.19
C ARG A 503 9.71 -21.48 30.82
N LYS A 504 10.10 -21.70 29.56
CA LYS A 504 11.41 -21.31 29.02
C LYS A 504 11.53 -19.80 28.83
N LYS A 505 10.41 -19.09 28.61
CA LYS A 505 10.40 -17.68 28.24
C LYS A 505 10.66 -16.74 29.43
N LYS A 506 11.96 -16.56 29.72
CA LYS A 506 12.52 -15.33 30.30
C LYS A 506 12.58 -14.15 29.30
N TYR A 507 12.03 -14.30 28.08
CA TYR A 507 12.13 -13.30 27.01
C TYR A 507 11.33 -12.00 27.24
N GLY A 508 10.32 -11.99 28.12
CA GLY A 508 9.69 -10.74 28.54
C GLY A 508 10.67 -9.80 29.25
N GLN A 509 11.63 -10.37 29.99
CA GLN A 509 12.64 -9.60 30.71
C GLN A 509 13.61 -8.90 29.74
N ALA A 510 14.04 -9.54 28.64
CA ALA A 510 15.00 -8.93 27.72
C ALA A 510 14.47 -7.65 27.05
N PHE A 511 13.20 -7.62 26.62
CA PHE A 511 12.56 -6.41 26.11
C PHE A 511 12.38 -5.36 27.22
N LEU A 512 11.92 -5.78 28.41
CA LEU A 512 11.75 -4.88 29.55
C LEU A 512 13.09 -4.32 30.07
N ASP A 513 14.18 -5.07 29.97
CA ASP A 513 15.54 -4.68 30.38
C ASP A 513 16.09 -3.55 29.49
N LEU A 514 15.62 -3.46 28.24
CA LEU A 514 15.95 -2.37 27.33
C LEU A 514 15.24 -1.06 27.73
N ILE A 515 14.19 -1.11 28.56
CA ILE A 515 13.42 0.06 28.95
C ILE A 515 13.72 0.41 30.41
N GLN A 516 14.24 1.62 30.64
CA GLN A 516 14.54 2.09 31.99
C GLN A 516 13.69 3.31 32.37
N PRO A 517 13.37 3.51 33.66
CA PRO A 517 12.64 4.70 34.10
C PRO A 517 13.26 6.03 33.63
N LYS A 518 14.59 6.07 33.52
CA LYS A 518 15.35 7.25 33.07
C LYS A 518 15.29 7.52 31.56
N THR A 519 14.82 6.55 30.77
CA THR A 519 14.61 6.64 29.32
C THR A 519 13.11 6.71 28.98
N ILE A 520 12.27 7.11 29.94
CA ILE A 520 10.84 7.30 29.72
C ILE A 520 10.50 8.78 29.87
N PHE A 521 9.76 9.30 28.90
CA PHE A 521 9.24 10.65 28.92
C PHE A 521 7.71 10.62 28.90
N ALA A 522 7.10 11.28 29.88
CA ALA A 522 5.66 11.46 29.91
C ALA A 522 5.31 12.88 29.48
N LYS A 523 4.37 13.00 28.53
CA LYS A 523 3.78 14.28 28.11
C LYS A 523 4.81 15.34 27.74
N LEU A 524 5.76 15.00 26.88
CA LEU A 524 6.67 15.97 26.28
C LEU A 524 5.87 17.08 25.59
N ASP A 525 6.08 18.32 26.02
CA ASP A 525 5.45 19.50 25.43
C ASP A 525 6.35 20.04 24.31
N ILE A 526 6.20 19.45 23.14
CA ILE A 526 6.95 19.76 21.93
C ILE A 526 6.01 19.96 20.75
N THR A 527 6.51 20.62 19.70
CA THR A 527 5.69 20.99 18.54
C THR A 527 6.11 20.36 17.22
N THR A 528 7.36 19.85 17.14
CA THR A 528 7.91 19.30 15.89
C THR A 528 8.58 17.94 16.11
N MET A 529 8.71 17.15 15.04
CA MET A 529 9.41 15.87 15.03
C MET A 529 10.88 16.06 15.41
N GLU A 530 11.49 17.13 14.90
CA GLU A 530 12.87 17.50 15.14
C GLU A 530 13.13 17.82 16.61
N ASP A 531 12.20 18.54 17.26
CA ASP A 531 12.26 18.79 18.71
C ASP A 531 12.19 17.48 19.49
N ALA A 532 11.32 16.54 19.08
CA ALA A 532 11.17 15.24 19.72
C ALA A 532 12.47 14.43 19.69
N ILE A 533 13.04 14.29 18.50
CA ILE A 533 14.28 13.53 18.26
C ILE A 533 15.45 14.21 18.98
N SER A 534 15.51 15.54 18.97
CA SER A 534 16.56 16.30 19.65
C SER A 534 16.49 16.12 21.16
N GLU A 535 15.31 16.22 21.77
CA GLU A 535 15.12 16.06 23.21
C GLU A 535 15.51 14.64 23.67
N ILE A 536 15.02 13.62 22.95
CA ILE A 536 15.35 12.23 23.23
C ILE A 536 16.85 11.97 23.05
N GLY A 537 17.42 12.38 21.91
CA GLY A 537 18.83 12.13 21.60
C GLY A 537 19.79 12.84 22.57
N ASN A 538 19.49 14.09 22.96
CA ASN A 538 20.29 14.83 23.95
C ASN A 538 20.24 14.17 25.33
N LYS A 539 19.09 13.62 25.72
CA LYS A 539 18.99 12.82 26.95
C LYS A 539 19.85 11.56 26.87
N LEU A 540 19.81 10.83 25.75
CA LEU A 540 20.64 9.64 25.55
C LEU A 540 22.14 9.96 25.62
N ILE A 541 22.57 11.11 25.10
CA ILE A 541 23.96 11.59 25.24
C ILE A 541 24.29 11.88 26.70
N THR A 542 23.43 12.62 27.41
CA THR A 542 23.65 13.01 28.81
C THR A 542 23.72 11.80 29.74
N GLU A 543 22.97 10.74 29.45
CA GLU A 543 22.96 9.48 30.20
C GLU A 543 24.11 8.52 29.82
N GLY A 544 24.96 8.90 28.86
CA GLY A 544 26.06 8.07 28.36
C GLY A 544 25.62 6.87 27.50
N ILE A 545 24.35 6.83 27.08
CA ILE A 545 23.76 5.74 26.30
C ILE A 545 24.13 5.87 24.81
N ALA A 546 24.30 7.11 24.33
CA ALA A 546 24.67 7.41 22.94
C ALA A 546 25.80 8.45 22.86
N LYS A 547 26.50 8.47 21.73
CA LYS A 547 27.56 9.45 21.41
C LYS A 547 26.95 10.70 20.76
N PRO A 548 27.65 11.85 20.80
CA PRO A 548 27.30 13.01 19.98
C PRO A 548 27.15 12.63 18.50
N GLY A 549 26.16 13.19 17.82
CA GLY A 549 25.79 12.84 16.44
C GLY A 549 24.54 11.96 16.32
N ILE A 550 24.04 11.41 17.43
CA ILE A 550 22.83 10.56 17.43
C ILE A 550 21.59 11.25 16.87
N VAL A 551 21.40 12.54 17.20
CA VAL A 551 20.28 13.36 16.74
C VAL A 551 20.33 13.52 15.22
N GLU A 552 21.49 13.90 14.68
CA GLU A 552 21.68 14.07 13.23
C GLU A 552 21.49 12.75 12.48
N SER A 553 21.96 11.64 13.06
CA SER A 553 21.79 10.30 12.49
C SER A 553 20.32 9.88 12.46
N ALA A 554 19.58 10.08 13.55
CA ALA A 554 18.14 9.78 13.60
C ALA A 554 17.34 10.64 12.61
N LEU A 555 17.62 11.95 12.53
CA LEU A 555 16.96 12.84 11.58
C LEU A 555 17.25 12.45 10.13
N ARG A 556 18.50 12.08 9.82
CA ARG A 556 18.88 11.58 8.50
C ARG A 556 18.13 10.29 8.16
N ARG A 557 17.97 9.38 9.13
CA ARG A 557 17.20 8.15 8.95
C ARG A 557 15.73 8.47 8.66
N GLU A 558 15.09 9.31 9.47
CA GLU A 558 13.68 9.70 9.25
C GLU A 558 13.45 10.38 7.90
N ALA A 559 14.43 11.13 7.39
CA ALA A 559 14.36 11.74 6.07
C ALA A 559 14.32 10.73 4.90
N LEU A 560 14.80 9.49 5.09
CA LEU A 560 14.72 8.43 4.06
C LEU A 560 13.30 7.87 3.92
N SER A 561 12.64 7.65 5.05
CA SER A 561 11.28 7.15 5.15
C SER A 561 10.84 7.29 6.61
N PHE A 562 9.73 7.99 6.83
CA PHE A 562 9.19 8.21 8.18
C PHE A 562 8.81 6.88 8.83
N THR A 563 9.22 6.67 10.07
CA THR A 563 8.87 5.47 10.86
C THR A 563 7.51 5.59 11.56
N SER A 564 6.60 6.44 11.04
CA SER A 564 5.31 6.71 11.65
C SER A 564 4.15 5.86 11.10
N PHE A 565 3.32 5.33 12.00
CA PHE A 565 2.13 4.54 11.72
C PHE A 565 1.19 4.54 12.94
N ASP A 566 -0.13 4.43 12.75
CA ASP A 566 -1.15 4.30 13.82
C ASP A 566 -0.90 5.17 15.09
N GLU A 567 -0.66 6.47 14.89
CA GLU A 567 -0.41 7.48 15.94
C GLU A 567 0.93 7.38 16.69
N MET A 568 1.83 6.49 16.25
CA MET A 568 3.16 6.32 16.83
C MET A 568 4.29 6.53 15.81
N ALA A 569 5.52 6.70 16.30
CA ALA A 569 6.74 6.65 15.51
C ALA A 569 7.82 5.82 16.22
N THR A 570 8.70 5.19 15.44
CA THR A 570 9.79 4.36 15.95
C THR A 570 11.16 4.81 15.43
N PRO A 571 11.59 6.06 15.68
CA PRO A 571 12.85 6.55 15.17
C PRO A 571 14.04 5.80 15.76
N HIS A 572 15.10 5.68 14.97
CA HIS A 572 16.34 5.04 15.35
C HIS A 572 17.52 5.72 14.67
N ALA A 573 18.72 5.42 15.15
CA ALA A 573 19.96 5.97 14.63
C ALA A 573 21.02 4.87 14.45
N GLU A 574 22.14 5.26 13.85
CA GLU A 574 23.24 4.34 13.54
C GLU A 574 23.76 3.61 14.80
N PRO A 575 23.79 2.26 14.78
CA PRO A 575 24.26 1.46 15.91
C PRO A 575 25.66 1.81 16.43
N ALA A 576 26.57 2.27 15.55
CA ALA A 576 27.92 2.70 15.92
C ALA A 576 27.97 3.91 16.88
N LEU A 577 26.88 4.70 16.93
CA LEU A 577 26.70 5.83 17.84
C LEU A 577 26.08 5.42 19.17
N ILE A 578 25.61 4.18 19.31
CA ILE A 578 25.04 3.65 20.54
C ILE A 578 26.13 3.01 21.39
N THR A 579 26.21 3.41 22.64
CA THR A 579 27.11 2.81 23.64
C THR A 579 26.41 1.68 24.39
N GLU A 580 25.10 1.80 24.61
CA GLU A 580 24.31 0.84 25.35
C GLU A 580 22.91 0.67 24.74
N SER A 581 22.47 -0.58 24.55
CA SER A 581 21.15 -0.85 23.95
C SER A 581 20.00 -0.46 24.89
N ARG A 582 19.08 0.37 24.39
CA ARG A 582 17.88 0.87 25.07
C ARG A 582 16.71 1.10 24.11
N ILE A 583 15.50 1.00 24.64
CA ILE A 583 14.28 1.49 24.01
C ILE A 583 13.76 2.65 24.86
N VAL A 584 13.60 3.82 24.23
CA VAL A 584 13.04 5.00 24.86
C VAL A 584 11.54 5.02 24.59
N ILE A 585 10.73 5.30 25.60
CA ILE A 585 9.30 5.53 25.42
C ILE A 585 9.00 6.99 25.73
N ALA A 586 8.45 7.71 24.77
CA ALA A 586 7.97 9.07 24.98
C ALA A 586 6.50 9.19 24.60
N THR A 587 5.71 9.83 25.45
CA THR A 587 4.36 10.29 25.10
C THR A 587 4.37 11.80 24.97
N LEU A 588 3.62 12.34 24.01
CA LEU A 588 3.56 13.78 23.77
C LEU A 588 2.35 14.39 24.49
N ALA A 589 2.49 15.66 24.88
CA ALA A 589 1.38 16.43 25.44
C ALA A 589 0.30 16.70 24.37
N LYS A 590 0.73 16.89 23.12
CA LYS A 590 -0.11 17.07 21.94
C LYS A 590 0.48 16.26 20.78
N PRO A 591 -0.36 15.70 19.89
CA PRO A 591 0.14 15.05 18.69
C PRO A 591 0.98 16.02 17.83
N VAL A 592 2.07 15.52 17.28
CA VAL A 592 2.99 16.23 16.39
C VAL A 592 2.93 15.61 15.00
N LYS A 593 3.01 16.42 13.94
CA LYS A 593 3.08 15.91 12.57
C LYS A 593 4.40 15.19 12.33
N TRP A 594 4.33 13.91 12.02
CA TRP A 594 5.46 13.04 11.67
C TRP A 594 5.24 12.48 10.26
N GLY A 595 5.71 13.24 9.27
CA GLY A 595 5.32 13.04 7.88
C GLY A 595 3.83 13.35 7.68
N THR A 596 3.05 12.34 7.29
CA THR A 596 1.59 12.49 7.08
C THR A 596 0.75 12.13 8.31
N VAL A 597 1.35 11.43 9.29
CA VAL A 597 0.69 10.89 10.48
C VAL A 597 0.81 11.88 11.64
N ASP A 598 -0.24 11.99 12.46
CA ASP A 598 -0.18 12.71 13.74
C ASP A 598 0.26 11.73 14.82
N VAL A 599 1.43 11.98 15.42
CA VAL A 599 2.09 11.07 16.37
C VAL A 599 2.02 11.64 17.77
N ASP A 600 1.62 10.83 18.74
CA ASP A 600 1.62 11.19 20.16
C ASP A 600 2.40 10.19 21.05
N LYS A 601 2.92 9.11 20.45
CA LYS A 601 3.73 8.07 21.10
C LYS A 601 5.00 7.82 20.29
N ILE A 602 6.15 7.79 20.93
CA ILE A 602 7.45 7.58 20.27
C ILE A 602 8.17 6.44 20.99
N PHE A 603 8.62 5.47 20.21
CA PHE A 603 9.50 4.40 20.67
C PHE A 603 10.86 4.56 20.00
N PHE A 604 11.78 5.29 20.62
CA PHE A 604 13.11 5.48 20.03
C PHE A 604 13.96 4.22 20.25
N ILE A 605 14.37 3.57 19.16
CA ILE A 605 15.13 2.32 19.20
C ILE A 605 16.62 2.66 19.13
N ALA A 606 17.35 2.44 20.23
CA ALA A 606 18.78 2.71 20.36
C ALA A 606 19.51 1.39 20.63
N LEU A 607 19.97 0.68 19.60
CA LEU A 607 20.57 -0.66 19.73
C LEU A 607 22.03 -0.65 19.26
N THR A 608 22.92 -1.34 19.97
CA THR A 608 24.33 -1.52 19.57
C THR A 608 24.48 -2.61 18.51
N GLU A 609 25.64 -2.67 17.85
CA GLU A 609 25.98 -3.73 16.87
C GLU A 609 26.28 -5.10 17.52
N GLN A 610 26.22 -5.26 18.85
CA GLN A 610 26.74 -6.45 19.52
C GLN A 610 25.91 -7.74 19.29
N ASN A 611 26.65 -8.83 19.00
CA ASN A 611 26.21 -10.22 18.77
C ASN A 611 25.59 -10.98 19.98
N GLY A 612 24.80 -10.32 20.83
CA GLY A 612 24.21 -10.97 22.03
C GLY A 612 22.74 -10.67 22.31
N LEU A 613 22.16 -9.66 21.66
CA LEU A 613 20.73 -9.36 21.74
C LEU A 613 19.99 -10.13 20.64
N ASP A 614 19.06 -10.98 21.03
CA ASP A 614 18.12 -11.64 20.12
C ASP A 614 17.11 -10.58 19.63
N LEU A 615 17.46 -9.90 18.54
CA LEU A 615 16.65 -8.83 17.96
C LEU A 615 15.27 -9.32 17.54
N ASP A 616 15.18 -10.54 17.00
CA ASP A 616 13.90 -11.13 16.58
C ASP A 616 12.97 -11.28 17.79
N ALA A 617 13.49 -11.74 18.93
CA ALA A 617 12.71 -11.83 20.17
C ALA A 617 12.31 -10.46 20.75
N VAL A 618 13.19 -9.45 20.65
CA VAL A 618 12.88 -8.06 21.06
C VAL A 618 11.77 -7.49 20.20
N TYR A 619 11.84 -7.66 18.87
CA TYR A 619 10.81 -7.19 17.94
C TYR A 619 9.49 -7.95 18.13
N GLU A 620 9.49 -9.26 18.31
CA GLU A 620 8.26 -10.04 18.57
C GLU A 620 7.51 -9.53 19.82
N GLN A 621 8.24 -9.16 20.88
CA GLN A 621 7.65 -8.57 22.08
C GLN A 621 7.18 -7.15 21.85
N PHE A 622 7.98 -6.32 21.17
CA PHE A 622 7.58 -4.97 20.78
C PHE A 622 6.25 -5.00 20.01
N TYR A 623 6.09 -5.92 19.05
CA TYR A 623 4.86 -6.08 18.28
C TYR A 623 3.64 -6.42 19.15
N LYS A 624 3.81 -7.28 20.15
CA LYS A 624 2.71 -7.61 21.10
C LYS A 624 2.19 -6.39 21.84
N TYR A 625 3.05 -5.44 22.18
CA TYR A 625 2.64 -4.20 22.84
C TYR A 625 1.94 -3.25 21.88
N ILE A 626 2.54 -3.00 20.69
CA ILE A 626 1.97 -2.03 19.75
C ILE A 626 0.66 -2.51 19.10
N ASP A 627 0.48 -3.82 18.89
CA ASP A 627 -0.77 -4.39 18.38
C ASP A 627 -1.90 -4.40 19.43
N ASN A 628 -1.55 -4.25 20.71
CA ASN A 628 -2.50 -4.15 21.79
C ASN A 628 -3.09 -2.73 21.89
N LYS A 629 -4.17 -2.49 21.14
CA LYS A 629 -4.88 -1.19 21.12
C LYS A 629 -5.22 -0.65 22.51
N LYS A 630 -5.69 -1.51 23.43
CA LYS A 630 -6.05 -1.08 24.79
C LYS A 630 -4.84 -0.58 25.57
N TRP A 631 -3.70 -1.25 25.39
CA TRP A 631 -2.44 -0.86 26.01
C TRP A 631 -1.97 0.48 25.45
N MET A 632 -1.97 0.64 24.13
CA MET A 632 -1.59 1.90 23.46
C MET A 632 -2.49 3.08 23.85
N GLU A 633 -3.81 2.89 23.91
CA GLU A 633 -4.77 3.90 24.38
C GLU A 633 -4.49 4.31 25.83
N LYS A 634 -4.15 3.34 26.69
CA LYS A 634 -3.84 3.60 28.09
C LYS A 634 -2.53 4.35 28.25
N LEU A 635 -1.49 3.96 27.50
CA LEU A 635 -0.19 4.62 27.48
C LEU A 635 -0.32 6.12 27.22
N ALA A 636 -1.19 6.52 26.28
CA ALA A 636 -1.46 7.92 25.96
C ALA A 636 -2.03 8.73 27.13
N GLN A 637 -2.65 8.11 28.12
CA GLN A 637 -3.33 8.79 29.22
C GLN A 637 -2.43 9.02 30.45
N LEU A 638 -1.30 8.32 30.52
CA LEU A 638 -0.40 8.36 31.67
C LEU A 638 0.34 9.70 31.74
N GLN A 639 0.56 10.19 32.96
CA GLN A 639 1.06 11.55 33.22
C GLN A 639 2.50 11.58 33.73
N SER A 640 3.06 10.43 34.11
CA SER A 640 4.43 10.34 34.63
C SER A 640 5.19 9.15 34.08
N ALA A 641 6.53 9.26 34.06
CA ALA A 641 7.40 8.17 33.65
C ALA A 641 7.23 6.93 34.56
N ALA A 642 6.95 7.14 35.84
CA ALA A 642 6.68 6.07 36.79
C ALA A 642 5.38 5.30 36.45
N GLU A 643 4.31 6.03 36.11
CA GLU A 643 3.05 5.41 35.67
C GLU A 643 3.23 4.59 34.38
N ILE A 644 3.98 5.11 33.41
CA ILE A 644 4.31 4.40 32.17
C ILE A 644 5.11 3.14 32.48
N TYR A 645 6.12 3.24 33.34
CA TYR A 645 6.94 2.09 33.75
C TYR A 645 6.13 1.02 34.49
N GLU A 646 5.25 1.41 35.41
CA GLU A 646 4.33 0.47 36.07
C GLU A 646 3.37 -0.19 35.08
N HIS A 647 2.89 0.54 34.08
CA HIS A 647 1.99 0.00 33.06
C HIS A 647 2.69 -1.06 32.20
N LEU A 648 3.96 -0.86 31.87
CA LEU A 648 4.80 -1.87 31.19
C LEU A 648 4.96 -3.15 32.03
N LEU A 649 5.24 -3.01 33.33
CA LEU A 649 5.46 -4.16 34.22
C LEU A 649 4.19 -4.96 34.52
N LYS A 650 3.01 -4.33 34.54
CA LYS A 650 1.73 -5.01 34.85
C LYS A 650 1.27 -5.97 33.75
N ASP A 651 1.62 -5.69 32.49
CA ASP A 651 1.28 -6.56 31.35
C ASP A 651 2.43 -7.51 30.96
N GLY A 652 3.63 -7.29 31.50
CA GLY A 652 4.80 -8.16 31.32
C GLY A 652 4.91 -9.36 32.28
N MET A 653 3.95 -9.54 33.20
CA MET A 653 3.86 -10.66 34.16
C MET A 653 2.78 -11.68 33.80
#